data_AF-A0A938X8N5-F1
#
_entry.id   AF-A0A938X8N5-F1
#
_cell.length_a   1.000
_cell.length_b   1.000
_cell.length_c   1.000
_cell.angle_alpha   90.00
_cell.angle_beta   90.00
_cell.angle_gamma   90.00
#
_symmetry.space_group_name_H-M   'P 1'
#
loop_
_entity.id
_entity.type
_entity.pdbx_description
1 polymer ?
#
loop_
_entity_poly.entity_id
_entity_poly.type
_entity_poly.pdbx_seq_one_letter_code
_entity_poly.pdbx_strand_id
1 'polypeptide(L)'
;MKHKSVNRVCAVILSLMLIVGMVPTTVFASDPVENTAPAVENFATADELRANFDMDDSTVDKTFKKVYFGKSKTWSIVGVDPVGGGLVLLSQNSTPSSYFSSSTDVKDYDSAWDVIYEDGFVPEKVAPNHYGASDMRAAFQSYTESGNSACWFTDAQLDMIIPTTIYTADVYNTDDNGNPRVYHSTELLYPTYSTDYKPVSEGRIQFVTVGSNSAKNLGTELKVSLKTNVIGSFTRSAWVSGPNNIDRVLVNSNNGVDLRWADDKRDYLPVFQLDTSNVLFGSIYEGVTAEGEQKDSYDRKTFTLRMDAEQYKVDLGEAHITAPAMEYVTVNDAPEGTFLVVQCGEGAWAKAVSGDMTFSASDLSGGKITSFENCKVWLEKTDADAMLTYASYADTVNAYSVGITSNAKLVRDENSGEENQVSLDSAPIEDIVYTTVEDYCFPEDYGDTLSNNGITVTRNSDTQITISGTPTSDFYLTLPLPDYCGTKDKWDGVTVASGYESGDGTQDNPYVIANSEQFAYFAQQMQSEDYNGAGEYFVLTADLELTSADWKPVFQFDGSFDGNGHTILFTQQEGMFITNDVNQRFYYFGLFGIQRGTVSNLNVSGEIIVNIPTGVKLGYLNVGGICGYTEGTVSHCSSDVVIRFEDGENTKINVGGIAGQIYSYSNFPGVVEYCGYSGSITVNATVVNAGGIAGHMLGGTIRQCFNNGTLDITAGDSSHGGGIIGSIYDTYYTNTRVIESCYNWGAVSITSSSSVNAGGIAGYFVAENSTSDASTISGCYSIGTLSSSSGNNSPLSPKVNGHVEVNNNYCLENEDKNTEKVADKAELFEKLNVYAPNTWFADKVTGDVRLLWELNVPAAPEAIFNADSENGGILSNVAAGMKYSLDGGNTWLDITDTTVAITGVTVENGILVYLPGDFHETNDSEIQSITITKAAAPTSVGANGCTTTEQNDGMITGVDSTMEYKAADGDTWIAVTGNSVTDLEPGTYLVRVKGNGTELASDPVTITVDKHICAAQGDWQHDENNHWKLCSCGEKLDGAAHTFVWVIDKEATATEAGSKHEECTVCGYAKAAVEIPATGENTSPETGDNSNIALWIAVMLAAGTALTGTVLYNRKRKYSR
;
A
#
# COMPACT_ATOMS: atom_id res chain seq x y z
N MET A 1 -50.57 -24.90 -79.79
CA MET A 1 -50.53 -23.62 -80.56
C MET A 1 -49.32 -22.79 -80.10
N LYS A 2 -49.06 -21.66 -80.75
CA LYS A 2 -47.99 -20.64 -80.52
C LYS A 2 -47.62 -20.40 -79.03
N HIS A 3 -46.38 -20.04 -78.62
CA HIS A 3 -45.10 -19.88 -79.36
C HIS A 3 -43.85 -19.95 -78.44
N LYS A 4 -42.66 -19.92 -79.06
CA LYS A 4 -41.30 -19.98 -78.47
C LYS A 4 -40.96 -18.87 -77.47
N SER A 5 -40.22 -19.18 -76.39
CA SER A 5 -39.34 -18.22 -75.68
C SER A 5 -38.25 -18.82 -74.76
N VAL A 6 -38.44 -20.02 -74.18
CA VAL A 6 -37.64 -20.49 -73.01
C VAL A 6 -36.16 -20.85 -73.29
N ASN A 7 -35.83 -21.44 -74.45
CA ASN A 7 -34.49 -22.03 -74.70
C ASN A 7 -33.42 -21.02 -75.14
N ARG A 8 -33.28 -19.89 -74.43
CA ARG A 8 -32.13 -18.98 -74.52
C ARG A 8 -31.51 -18.57 -73.18
N VAL A 9 -32.12 -18.94 -72.05
CA VAL A 9 -31.66 -18.51 -70.71
C VAL A 9 -30.46 -19.32 -70.22
N CYS A 10 -30.47 -20.65 -70.39
CA CYS A 10 -29.48 -21.55 -69.78
C CYS A 10 -28.06 -21.50 -70.39
N ALA A 11 -27.82 -20.67 -71.40
CA ALA A 11 -26.52 -20.54 -72.07
C ALA A 11 -25.76 -19.24 -71.73
N VAL A 12 -26.37 -18.34 -70.95
CA VAL A 12 -25.73 -17.09 -70.47
C VAL A 12 -25.31 -17.21 -69.00
N ILE A 13 -26.06 -17.97 -68.20
CA ILE A 13 -25.84 -18.11 -66.75
C ILE A 13 -24.50 -18.79 -66.41
N LEU A 14 -24.05 -19.77 -67.22
CA LEU A 14 -22.74 -20.43 -67.01
C LEU A 14 -21.52 -19.59 -67.41
N SER A 15 -21.71 -18.43 -68.04
CA SER A 15 -20.59 -17.58 -68.54
C SER A 15 -20.27 -16.38 -67.65
N LEU A 16 -21.04 -16.17 -66.58
CA LEU A 16 -20.90 -15.03 -65.65
C LEU A 16 -20.32 -15.41 -64.28
N MET A 17 -20.15 -16.71 -63.99
CA MET A 17 -19.67 -17.22 -62.70
C MET A 17 -18.13 -17.26 -62.55
N LEU A 18 -17.38 -16.52 -63.38
CA LEU A 18 -15.90 -16.54 -63.40
C LEU A 18 -15.24 -15.15 -63.47
N ILE A 19 -15.98 -14.08 -63.19
CA ILE A 19 -15.43 -12.73 -62.95
C ILE A 19 -16.11 -12.11 -61.72
N VAL A 20 -16.09 -12.84 -60.60
CA VAL A 20 -16.51 -12.35 -59.27
C VAL A 20 -15.45 -12.78 -58.25
N GLY A 21 -14.37 -12.02 -58.23
CA GLY A 21 -13.22 -12.12 -57.34
C GLY A 21 -12.36 -10.88 -57.57
N MET A 22 -11.85 -10.25 -56.51
CA MET A 22 -11.34 -8.87 -56.53
C MET A 22 -12.41 -7.79 -56.79
N VAL A 23 -13.44 -7.78 -55.95
CA VAL A 23 -13.97 -6.51 -55.41
C VAL A 23 -13.90 -6.66 -53.89
N PRO A 24 -13.29 -5.73 -53.14
CA PRO A 24 -13.30 -5.82 -51.68
C PRO A 24 -14.75 -5.74 -51.19
N THR A 25 -15.11 -6.58 -50.23
CA THR A 25 -16.37 -6.43 -49.50
C THR A 25 -16.24 -5.24 -48.58
N THR A 26 -16.55 -4.04 -49.10
CA THR A 26 -16.98 -2.93 -48.26
C THR A 26 -18.15 -3.44 -47.43
N VAL A 27 -17.92 -3.61 -46.13
CA VAL A 27 -19.01 -3.71 -45.16
C VAL A 27 -19.89 -2.48 -45.43
N PHE A 28 -21.20 -2.69 -45.55
CA PHE A 28 -22.13 -1.57 -45.46
C PHE A 28 -22.13 -1.12 -44.00
N ALA A 29 -21.15 -0.29 -43.64
CA ALA A 29 -21.38 0.71 -42.62
C ALA A 29 -22.67 1.42 -43.02
N SER A 30 -23.60 1.57 -42.08
CA SER A 30 -24.64 2.58 -42.19
C SER A 30 -23.97 3.92 -42.49
N ASP A 31 -24.52 4.70 -43.43
CA ASP A 31 -24.15 6.11 -43.54
C ASP A 31 -24.21 6.73 -42.12
N PRO A 32 -23.17 7.45 -41.65
CA PRO A 32 -23.15 7.98 -40.30
C PRO A 32 -24.38 8.85 -40.09
N VAL A 33 -25.17 8.51 -39.09
CA VAL A 33 -26.34 9.30 -38.73
C VAL A 33 -25.81 10.59 -38.10
N GLU A 34 -25.88 11.70 -38.83
CA GLU A 34 -25.50 13.02 -38.34
C GLU A 34 -26.13 13.25 -36.95
N ASN A 35 -25.28 13.49 -35.95
CA ASN A 35 -25.73 13.81 -34.60
C ASN A 35 -26.70 14.99 -34.66
N THR A 36 -27.81 14.88 -33.91
CA THR A 36 -28.74 15.99 -33.75
C THR A 36 -28.47 16.72 -32.44
N ALA A 37 -28.58 18.04 -32.45
CA ALA A 37 -28.48 18.82 -31.23
C ALA A 37 -29.63 18.47 -30.28
N PRO A 38 -29.40 18.40 -28.96
CA PRO A 38 -30.48 18.24 -28.00
C PRO A 38 -31.46 19.42 -28.14
N ALA A 39 -32.74 19.10 -28.27
CA ALA A 39 -33.80 20.10 -28.39
C ALA A 39 -33.94 20.89 -27.07
N VAL A 40 -34.52 22.10 -27.13
CA VAL A 40 -34.56 23.01 -25.96
C VAL A 40 -35.37 22.45 -24.79
N GLU A 41 -36.31 21.54 -25.06
CA GLU A 41 -37.01 20.75 -24.05
C GLU A 41 -36.12 19.69 -23.37
N ASN A 42 -34.97 19.32 -23.92
CA ASN A 42 -34.07 18.31 -23.36
C ASN A 42 -32.77 18.89 -22.81
N PHE A 43 -32.35 20.06 -23.31
CA PHE A 43 -31.23 20.85 -22.81
C PHE A 43 -31.54 22.34 -22.99
N ALA A 44 -31.52 23.15 -21.94
CA ALA A 44 -31.76 24.59 -22.01
C ALA A 44 -30.73 25.36 -21.20
N THR A 45 -30.07 26.35 -21.80
CA THR A 45 -29.26 27.34 -21.08
C THR A 45 -30.12 28.18 -20.11
N ALA A 46 -29.49 28.88 -19.14
CA ALA A 46 -30.22 29.71 -18.19
C ALA A 46 -31.11 30.78 -18.84
N ASP A 47 -30.70 31.38 -19.97
CA ASP A 47 -31.54 32.34 -20.70
C ASP A 47 -32.68 31.64 -21.47
N GLU A 48 -32.49 30.41 -21.98
CA GLU A 48 -33.58 29.62 -22.58
C GLU A 48 -34.60 29.15 -21.54
N LEU A 49 -34.15 28.78 -20.33
CA LEU A 49 -35.02 28.48 -19.18
C LEU A 49 -35.93 29.68 -18.82
N ARG A 50 -35.45 30.91 -19.02
CA ARG A 50 -36.16 32.16 -18.78
C ARG A 50 -37.04 32.58 -19.97
N ALA A 51 -36.58 32.32 -21.20
CA ALA A 51 -37.26 32.73 -22.43
C ALA A 51 -38.39 31.79 -22.86
N ASN A 52 -38.20 30.47 -22.82
CA ASN A 52 -38.97 29.53 -23.65
C ASN A 52 -40.10 28.78 -22.91
N PHE A 53 -40.19 28.94 -21.58
CA PHE A 53 -41.15 28.21 -20.74
C PHE A 53 -42.10 29.16 -19.97
N ASP A 54 -43.34 28.73 -19.73
CA ASP A 54 -44.31 29.34 -18.79
C ASP A 54 -45.44 28.37 -18.36
N MET A 55 -46.46 28.88 -17.65
CA MET A 55 -47.69 28.16 -17.27
C MET A 55 -49.01 28.87 -17.62
N ASP A 56 -48.98 29.74 -18.63
CA ASP A 56 -50.15 30.46 -19.11
C ASP A 56 -50.72 29.79 -20.37
N ASP A 57 -51.78 28.99 -20.22
CA ASP A 57 -52.52 28.31 -21.31
C ASP A 57 -52.97 29.21 -22.49
N SER A 58 -52.74 30.54 -22.43
CA SER A 58 -52.99 31.49 -23.52
C SER A 58 -51.76 31.86 -24.37
N THR A 59 -50.54 31.45 -23.99
CA THR A 59 -49.35 31.53 -24.86
C THR A 59 -49.30 30.31 -25.78
N VAL A 60 -48.77 30.47 -26.99
CA VAL A 60 -48.75 29.41 -28.04
C VAL A 60 -47.35 29.04 -28.51
N ASP A 61 -46.35 29.88 -28.22
CA ASP A 61 -44.96 29.73 -28.65
C ASP A 61 -44.03 29.28 -27.51
N LYS A 62 -44.58 29.07 -26.30
CA LYS A 62 -43.87 28.62 -25.09
C LYS A 62 -44.37 27.25 -24.64
N THR A 63 -43.55 26.53 -23.88
CA THR A 63 -43.86 25.18 -23.41
C THR A 63 -43.88 25.06 -21.89
N PHE A 64 -44.64 24.08 -21.38
CA PHE A 64 -44.65 23.76 -19.96
C PHE A 64 -43.46 22.89 -19.59
N LYS A 65 -42.75 23.22 -18.51
CA LYS A 65 -41.56 22.47 -18.07
C LYS A 65 -41.42 22.40 -16.54
N LYS A 66 -40.66 21.41 -16.09
CA LYS A 66 -40.40 21.11 -14.67
C LYS A 66 -38.90 21.09 -14.36
N VAL A 67 -38.57 21.35 -13.10
CA VAL A 67 -37.22 21.38 -12.53
C VAL A 67 -37.19 20.61 -11.20
N TYR A 68 -36.11 19.88 -10.92
CA TYR A 68 -35.78 19.36 -9.58
C TYR A 68 -35.04 20.42 -8.76
N PHE A 69 -35.55 20.71 -7.57
CA PHE A 69 -34.92 21.65 -6.65
C PHE A 69 -35.44 21.42 -5.23
N GLY A 70 -34.59 21.14 -4.25
CA GLY A 70 -35.04 20.71 -2.91
C GLY A 70 -35.34 19.22 -2.77
N LYS A 71 -35.33 18.75 -1.51
CA LYS A 71 -35.42 17.37 -1.03
C LYS A 71 -36.62 16.63 -1.61
N SER A 72 -36.36 15.88 -2.68
CA SER A 72 -37.37 15.16 -3.48
C SER A 72 -38.54 16.05 -3.95
N LYS A 73 -38.26 17.31 -4.31
CA LYS A 73 -39.27 18.25 -4.81
C LYS A 73 -39.12 18.52 -6.30
N THR A 74 -40.23 18.91 -6.90
CA THR A 74 -40.39 19.25 -8.31
C THR A 74 -41.20 20.53 -8.45
N TRP A 75 -40.79 21.39 -9.36
CA TRP A 75 -41.37 22.72 -9.56
C TRP A 75 -41.59 22.97 -11.04
N SER A 76 -42.64 23.70 -11.38
CA SER A 76 -42.92 24.11 -12.75
C SER A 76 -42.51 25.57 -12.98
N ILE A 77 -41.91 25.83 -14.15
CA ILE A 77 -41.45 27.16 -14.55
C ILE A 77 -42.67 28.00 -14.95
N VAL A 78 -43.02 29.00 -14.14
CA VAL A 78 -44.14 29.91 -14.45
C VAL A 78 -43.72 31.05 -15.38
N GLY A 79 -42.44 31.42 -15.36
CA GLY A 79 -41.88 32.52 -16.15
C GLY A 79 -40.94 33.39 -15.32
N VAL A 80 -40.56 34.55 -15.84
CA VAL A 80 -39.66 35.52 -15.17
C VAL A 80 -40.46 36.60 -14.48
N ASP A 81 -40.11 36.95 -13.25
CA ASP A 81 -40.78 38.03 -12.51
C ASP A 81 -40.50 39.42 -13.13
N PRO A 82 -41.53 40.23 -13.43
CA PRO A 82 -41.37 41.50 -14.12
C PRO A 82 -40.75 42.62 -13.27
N VAL A 83 -40.51 42.39 -11.96
CA VAL A 83 -39.91 43.38 -11.04
C VAL A 83 -38.53 42.94 -10.58
N GLY A 84 -38.37 41.68 -10.19
CA GLY A 84 -37.12 41.11 -9.67
C GLY A 84 -36.23 40.42 -10.70
N GLY A 85 -36.79 39.97 -11.85
CA GLY A 85 -36.03 39.24 -12.88
C GLY A 85 -35.66 37.79 -12.54
N GLY A 86 -36.08 37.29 -11.37
CA GLY A 86 -35.92 35.90 -10.93
C GLY A 86 -36.86 34.94 -11.66
N LEU A 87 -36.51 33.65 -11.66
CA LEU A 87 -37.33 32.60 -12.29
C LEU A 87 -38.41 32.13 -11.31
N VAL A 88 -39.68 32.34 -11.62
CA VAL A 88 -40.80 32.03 -10.73
C VAL A 88 -41.16 30.54 -10.84
N LEU A 89 -41.05 29.83 -9.72
CA LEU A 89 -41.23 28.38 -9.63
C LEU A 89 -42.42 28.02 -8.74
N LEU A 90 -43.37 27.26 -9.29
CA LEU A 90 -44.57 26.77 -8.58
C LEU A 90 -44.41 25.29 -8.22
N SER A 91 -44.67 24.91 -6.97
CA SER A 91 -44.53 23.52 -6.56
C SER A 91 -45.51 22.58 -7.26
N GLN A 92 -45.05 21.37 -7.58
CA GLN A 92 -45.86 20.28 -8.12
C GLN A 92 -46.18 19.20 -7.08
N ASN A 93 -45.91 19.49 -5.80
CA ASN A 93 -45.98 18.53 -4.70
C ASN A 93 -47.08 18.97 -3.71
N SER A 94 -48.20 18.23 -3.67
CA SER A 94 -49.26 18.46 -2.69
C SER A 94 -48.71 18.24 -1.27
N THR A 95 -48.98 19.19 -0.38
CA THR A 95 -48.73 19.02 1.06
C THR A 95 -49.91 18.31 1.73
N PRO A 96 -49.70 17.63 2.88
CA PRO A 96 -50.80 17.12 3.68
C PRO A 96 -51.86 18.19 3.97
N SER A 97 -53.13 17.86 3.73
CA SER A 97 -54.24 18.83 3.78
C SER A 97 -54.40 19.46 5.18
N SER A 98 -54.30 20.79 5.23
CA SER A 98 -54.15 21.59 6.44
C SER A 98 -54.99 22.89 6.35
N TYR A 99 -55.11 23.61 7.46
CA TYR A 99 -55.94 24.82 7.56
C TYR A 99 -55.25 26.05 6.96
N PHE A 100 -56.02 27.07 6.57
CA PHE A 100 -55.43 28.42 6.45
C PHE A 100 -55.22 29.00 7.85
N SER A 101 -56.23 28.88 8.72
CA SER A 101 -56.03 28.94 10.16
C SER A 101 -56.95 28.01 10.93
N SER A 102 -56.43 27.36 11.96
CA SER A 102 -57.13 26.36 12.79
C SER A 102 -58.18 26.93 13.75
N SER A 103 -58.37 28.25 13.79
CA SER A 103 -59.51 28.90 14.43
C SER A 103 -60.09 30.00 13.55
N THR A 104 -61.41 30.21 13.67
CA THR A 104 -62.17 31.33 13.11
C THR A 104 -62.31 32.52 14.10
N ASP A 105 -61.62 32.47 15.25
CA ASP A 105 -61.52 33.60 16.19
C ASP A 105 -60.59 34.71 15.68
N VAL A 106 -60.94 35.96 15.98
CA VAL A 106 -60.06 37.13 15.79
C VAL A 106 -58.87 37.04 16.74
N LYS A 107 -57.65 37.15 16.20
CA LYS A 107 -56.38 37.05 16.95
C LYS A 107 -55.90 38.45 17.38
N ASP A 108 -55.19 38.53 18.51
CA ASP A 108 -54.38 39.70 18.85
C ASP A 108 -53.19 39.80 17.89
N TYR A 109 -52.78 41.01 17.49
CA TYR A 109 -51.64 41.18 16.59
C TYR A 109 -50.30 40.97 17.31
N ASP A 110 -49.39 40.23 16.67
CA ASP A 110 -48.01 40.06 17.13
C ASP A 110 -47.02 40.70 16.14
N SER A 111 -46.18 41.60 16.66
CA SER A 111 -45.07 42.19 15.90
C SER A 111 -44.01 41.17 15.46
N ALA A 112 -43.92 40.01 16.13
CA ALA A 112 -43.02 38.92 15.73
C ALA A 112 -43.41 38.26 14.39
N TRP A 113 -44.58 38.59 13.82
CA TRP A 113 -44.94 38.18 12.48
C TRP A 113 -44.19 38.92 11.37
N ASP A 114 -43.50 40.04 11.66
CA ASP A 114 -42.81 40.87 10.66
C ASP A 114 -43.71 41.22 9.46
N VAL A 115 -44.80 41.94 9.77
CA VAL A 115 -45.82 42.38 8.82
C VAL A 115 -46.01 43.89 8.96
N ILE A 116 -45.80 44.60 7.85
CA ILE A 116 -45.73 46.07 7.80
C ILE A 116 -46.92 46.61 7.00
N TYR A 117 -47.61 47.61 7.54
CA TYR A 117 -48.70 48.31 6.85
C TYR A 117 -48.19 49.58 6.17
N GLU A 118 -48.64 49.83 4.93
CA GLU A 118 -48.12 50.87 4.02
C GLU A 118 -48.24 52.31 4.55
N ASP A 119 -49.18 52.56 5.45
CA ASP A 119 -49.48 53.85 6.06
C ASP A 119 -48.86 54.01 7.47
N GLY A 120 -48.08 53.03 7.92
CA GLY A 120 -47.51 52.99 9.27
C GLY A 120 -48.51 52.62 10.36
N PHE A 121 -49.68 52.09 10.00
CA PHE A 121 -50.66 51.55 10.94
C PHE A 121 -50.12 50.30 11.65
N VAL A 122 -50.55 50.10 12.90
CA VAL A 122 -50.29 48.88 13.67
C VAL A 122 -51.63 48.41 14.24
N PRO A 123 -52.18 47.26 13.82
CA PRO A 123 -53.44 46.76 14.35
C PRO A 123 -53.31 46.30 15.79
N GLU A 124 -54.41 46.38 16.56
CA GLU A 124 -54.52 45.68 17.85
C GLU A 124 -54.85 44.19 17.64
N LYS A 125 -55.63 43.90 16.58
CA LYS A 125 -56.21 42.58 16.28
C LYS A 125 -56.33 42.36 14.77
N VAL A 126 -56.28 41.10 14.34
CA VAL A 126 -56.43 40.68 12.94
C VAL A 126 -57.39 39.49 12.80
N ALA A 127 -58.03 39.37 11.64
CA ALA A 127 -58.98 38.31 11.35
C ALA A 127 -58.30 36.96 10.95
N PRO A 128 -58.99 35.82 11.04
CA PRO A 128 -58.49 34.50 10.63
C PRO A 128 -57.91 34.41 9.21
N ASN A 129 -58.36 35.27 8.29
CA ASN A 129 -57.90 35.32 6.92
C ASN A 129 -56.66 36.22 6.68
N HIS A 130 -56.13 36.86 7.72
CA HIS A 130 -54.87 37.63 7.67
C HIS A 130 -53.67 36.68 7.51
N TYR A 131 -53.11 36.62 6.29
CA TYR A 131 -51.98 35.73 5.94
C TYR A 131 -50.80 35.81 6.93
N GLY A 132 -50.48 37.00 7.44
CA GLY A 132 -49.40 37.19 8.41
C GLY A 132 -49.56 36.38 9.71
N ALA A 133 -50.81 36.09 10.07
CA ALA A 133 -51.23 35.36 11.27
C ALA A 133 -51.76 33.94 10.95
N SER A 134 -51.55 33.47 9.72
CA SER A 134 -52.08 32.21 9.21
C SER A 134 -51.17 31.02 9.52
N ASP A 135 -51.79 29.89 9.82
CA ASP A 135 -51.11 28.62 10.08
C ASP A 135 -50.41 28.12 8.79
N MET A 136 -50.95 28.49 7.62
CA MET A 136 -50.34 28.29 6.31
C MET A 136 -48.99 29.01 6.15
N ARG A 137 -48.86 30.25 6.65
CA ARG A 137 -47.59 30.99 6.60
C ARG A 137 -46.53 30.37 7.51
N ALA A 138 -46.91 29.97 8.72
CA ALA A 138 -46.01 29.24 9.63
C ALA A 138 -45.53 27.92 9.01
N ALA A 139 -46.40 27.19 8.28
CA ALA A 139 -46.00 26.01 7.54
C ALA A 139 -44.98 26.32 6.42
N PHE A 140 -45.19 27.38 5.64
CA PHE A 140 -44.23 27.81 4.60
C PHE A 140 -42.89 28.23 5.18
N GLN A 141 -42.88 28.94 6.30
CA GLN A 141 -41.65 29.29 7.02
C GLN A 141 -40.91 28.04 7.52
N SER A 142 -41.62 27.04 8.06
CA SER A 142 -41.00 25.75 8.45
C SER A 142 -40.41 24.94 7.28
N TYR A 143 -40.84 25.21 6.05
CA TYR A 143 -40.30 24.59 4.84
C TYR A 143 -39.03 25.29 4.31
N THR A 144 -38.66 26.46 4.86
CA THR A 144 -37.44 27.22 4.53
C THR A 144 -36.55 27.55 5.74
N GLU A 145 -36.86 27.04 6.92
CA GLU A 145 -36.05 27.21 8.13
C GLU A 145 -34.86 26.23 8.13
N SER A 146 -33.63 26.74 8.04
CA SER A 146 -32.41 25.93 8.13
C SER A 146 -32.41 25.05 9.40
N GLY A 147 -31.92 23.81 9.27
CA GLY A 147 -31.91 22.81 10.34
C GLY A 147 -33.28 22.25 10.75
N ASN A 148 -34.41 22.79 10.28
CA ASN A 148 -35.73 22.23 10.59
C ASN A 148 -35.96 20.93 9.80
N SER A 149 -36.43 19.86 10.47
CA SER A 149 -36.81 18.58 9.84
C SER A 149 -37.92 18.70 8.79
N ALA A 150 -38.69 19.79 8.79
CA ALA A 150 -39.70 20.10 7.78
C ALA A 150 -39.13 20.85 6.57
N CYS A 151 -37.88 21.33 6.62
CA CYS A 151 -37.29 22.18 5.58
C CYS A 151 -37.05 21.42 4.27
N TRP A 152 -37.56 21.97 3.17
CA TRP A 152 -37.54 21.34 1.84
C TRP A 152 -36.22 21.51 1.10
N PHE A 153 -35.29 22.33 1.61
CA PHE A 153 -34.07 22.72 0.91
C PHE A 153 -32.83 22.41 1.75
N THR A 154 -31.67 22.36 1.11
CA THR A 154 -30.35 22.48 1.77
C THR A 154 -30.03 23.95 1.99
N ASP A 155 -29.04 24.28 2.84
CA ASP A 155 -28.69 25.68 3.08
C ASP A 155 -28.16 26.37 1.81
N ALA A 156 -27.35 25.65 1.02
CA ALA A 156 -26.89 26.11 -0.31
C ALA A 156 -28.06 26.38 -1.28
N GLN A 157 -29.14 25.60 -1.22
CA GLN A 157 -30.35 25.85 -2.01
C GLN A 157 -31.21 27.01 -1.46
N LEU A 158 -31.17 27.29 -0.15
CA LEU A 158 -31.87 28.44 0.44
C LEU A 158 -31.26 29.77 -0.02
N ASP A 159 -29.93 29.84 -0.13
CA ASP A 159 -29.22 31.04 -0.61
C ASP A 159 -29.56 31.39 -2.08
N MET A 160 -30.07 30.43 -2.87
CA MET A 160 -30.56 30.66 -4.24
C MET A 160 -32.01 31.17 -4.31
N ILE A 161 -32.75 31.23 -3.19
CA ILE A 161 -34.15 31.67 -3.17
C ILE A 161 -34.22 33.18 -2.91
N ILE A 162 -34.67 33.93 -3.92
CA ILE A 162 -34.84 35.39 -3.84
C ILE A 162 -36.00 35.72 -2.88
N PRO A 163 -35.74 36.43 -1.75
CA PRO A 163 -36.78 36.81 -0.80
C PRO A 163 -37.81 37.73 -1.45
N THR A 164 -39.04 37.24 -1.62
CA THR A 164 -40.07 37.93 -2.40
C THR A 164 -40.96 38.76 -1.48
N THR A 165 -41.00 40.08 -1.70
CA THR A 165 -41.95 40.95 -0.98
C THR A 165 -43.34 40.85 -1.60
N ILE A 166 -44.31 40.40 -0.81
CA ILE A 166 -45.70 40.23 -1.23
C ILE A 166 -46.61 41.17 -0.45
N TYR A 167 -47.54 41.80 -1.17
CA TYR A 167 -48.56 42.70 -0.65
C TYR A 167 -49.93 42.00 -0.64
N THR A 168 -50.76 42.31 0.34
CA THR A 168 -52.18 41.90 0.40
C THR A 168 -52.95 42.89 1.28
N ALA A 169 -54.28 42.80 1.33
CA ALA A 169 -55.08 43.70 2.16
C ALA A 169 -55.68 42.97 3.38
N ASP A 170 -55.79 43.69 4.49
CA ASP A 170 -56.60 43.28 5.64
C ASP A 170 -58.01 43.86 5.51
N VAL A 171 -59.01 43.00 5.34
CA VAL A 171 -60.43 43.38 5.25
C VAL A 171 -61.09 43.64 6.61
N TYR A 172 -60.40 43.34 7.71
CA TYR A 172 -60.83 43.62 9.09
C TYR A 172 -60.39 45.02 9.54
N ASN A 173 -59.15 45.41 9.26
CA ASN A 173 -58.60 46.73 9.58
C ASN A 173 -58.71 47.70 8.38
N THR A 174 -59.58 48.72 8.50
CA THR A 174 -59.88 49.67 7.42
C THR A 174 -59.31 51.07 7.66
N ASP A 175 -59.16 51.85 6.57
CA ASP A 175 -58.83 53.27 6.58
C ASP A 175 -60.03 54.14 7.01
N ASP A 176 -59.79 55.45 7.18
CA ASP A 176 -60.82 56.42 7.58
C ASP A 176 -61.98 56.56 6.55
N ASN A 177 -61.85 55.97 5.36
CA ASN A 177 -62.85 55.94 4.29
C ASN A 177 -63.59 54.59 4.21
N GLY A 178 -63.18 53.57 4.97
CA GLY A 178 -63.73 52.21 4.96
C GLY A 178 -63.09 51.24 3.94
N ASN A 179 -61.93 51.59 3.37
CA ASN A 179 -61.14 50.69 2.52
C ASN A 179 -60.28 49.75 3.38
N PRO A 180 -60.11 48.46 3.03
CA PRO A 180 -59.08 47.57 3.59
C PRO A 180 -57.69 48.22 3.55
N ARG A 181 -56.95 48.17 4.66
CA ARG A 181 -55.54 48.62 4.67
C ARG A 181 -54.66 47.57 4.00
N VAL A 182 -53.62 48.02 3.32
CA VAL A 182 -52.64 47.16 2.66
C VAL A 182 -51.46 46.93 3.58
N TYR A 183 -51.03 45.68 3.67
CA TYR A 183 -49.79 45.27 4.34
C TYR A 183 -48.92 44.44 3.40
N HIS A 184 -47.64 44.34 3.74
CA HIS A 184 -46.68 43.47 3.08
C HIS A 184 -45.86 42.66 4.08
N SER A 185 -45.27 41.59 3.56
CA SER A 185 -44.21 40.82 4.21
C SER A 185 -43.25 40.27 3.14
N THR A 186 -42.05 39.89 3.54
CA THR A 186 -41.06 39.28 2.64
C THR A 186 -40.94 37.79 2.95
N GLU A 187 -41.19 36.94 1.96
CA GLU A 187 -41.27 35.49 2.13
C GLU A 187 -40.36 34.76 1.15
N LEU A 188 -39.79 33.63 1.58
CA LEU A 188 -39.08 32.70 0.70
C LEU A 188 -40.06 31.80 -0.07
N LEU A 189 -41.14 31.35 0.56
CA LEU A 189 -42.26 30.63 -0.06
C LEU A 189 -43.58 31.37 0.16
N TYR A 190 -44.33 31.63 -0.91
CA TYR A 190 -45.59 32.38 -0.85
C TYR A 190 -46.75 31.74 -1.64
N PRO A 191 -48.01 32.02 -1.28
CA PRO A 191 -49.17 31.50 -2.00
C PRO A 191 -49.51 32.30 -3.28
N THR A 192 -50.13 31.61 -4.22
CA THR A 192 -50.76 32.19 -5.42
C THR A 192 -51.80 33.27 -5.05
N TYR A 193 -51.97 34.29 -5.90
CA TYR A 193 -52.80 35.46 -5.63
C TYR A 193 -53.95 35.61 -6.63
N SER A 194 -55.10 36.11 -6.18
CA SER A 194 -56.21 36.52 -7.06
C SER A 194 -57.07 37.65 -6.51
N THR A 195 -57.44 38.61 -7.36
CA THR A 195 -58.62 39.49 -7.15
C THR A 195 -59.92 38.88 -7.67
N ASP A 196 -59.83 37.81 -8.47
CA ASP A 196 -60.83 37.30 -9.42
C ASP A 196 -62.13 36.65 -8.85
N TYR A 197 -62.55 36.93 -7.61
CA TYR A 197 -63.68 36.19 -7.03
C TYR A 197 -65.02 36.60 -7.65
N LYS A 198 -65.59 35.72 -8.49
CA LYS A 198 -66.94 35.84 -9.04
C LYS A 198 -67.87 34.68 -8.63
N PRO A 199 -69.16 34.96 -8.38
CA PRO A 199 -70.16 33.91 -8.29
C PRO A 199 -70.31 33.17 -9.63
N VAL A 200 -70.78 31.93 -9.59
CA VAL A 200 -70.89 31.04 -10.78
C VAL A 200 -71.73 31.67 -11.90
N SER A 201 -72.65 32.58 -11.57
CA SER A 201 -73.52 33.32 -12.50
C SER A 201 -72.82 34.36 -13.38
N GLU A 202 -71.60 34.79 -13.05
CA GLU A 202 -70.98 36.00 -13.63
C GLU A 202 -69.77 35.72 -14.54
N GLY A 203 -69.45 34.46 -14.80
CA GLY A 203 -68.32 34.07 -15.67
C GLY A 203 -66.97 34.22 -14.97
N ARG A 204 -66.56 33.16 -14.27
CA ARG A 204 -65.32 33.14 -13.47
C ARG A 204 -64.06 33.17 -14.33
N ILE A 205 -63.06 33.94 -13.91
CA ILE A 205 -61.69 33.83 -14.43
C ILE A 205 -61.09 32.46 -14.06
N GLN A 206 -60.29 31.90 -14.98
CA GLN A 206 -59.73 30.55 -14.92
C GLN A 206 -58.22 30.54 -14.67
N PHE A 207 -57.67 31.61 -14.09
CA PHE A 207 -56.26 31.71 -13.70
C PHE A 207 -56.09 32.37 -12.33
N VAL A 208 -54.93 32.14 -11.71
CA VAL A 208 -54.37 32.93 -10.60
C VAL A 208 -53.08 33.60 -11.04
N THR A 209 -52.53 34.47 -10.21
CA THR A 209 -51.34 35.28 -10.54
C THR A 209 -50.22 35.07 -9.49
N VAL A 210 -48.96 35.10 -9.92
CA VAL A 210 -47.77 34.84 -9.07
C VAL A 210 -46.62 35.83 -9.31
N GLY A 211 -45.60 35.85 -8.44
CA GLY A 211 -44.52 36.83 -8.48
C GLY A 211 -44.73 38.02 -7.52
N SER A 212 -43.91 39.05 -7.74
CA SER A 212 -43.89 40.33 -7.02
C SER A 212 -45.10 41.20 -7.37
N ASN A 213 -45.82 41.69 -6.37
CA ASN A 213 -46.90 42.69 -6.52
C ASN A 213 -46.55 44.00 -5.79
N SER A 214 -47.50 44.94 -5.70
CA SER A 214 -47.29 46.23 -5.02
C SER A 214 -48.56 46.74 -4.36
N ALA A 215 -48.45 47.66 -3.40
CA ALA A 215 -49.62 48.27 -2.77
C ALA A 215 -50.57 49.02 -3.73
N LYS A 216 -50.10 49.42 -4.91
CA LYS A 216 -50.91 50.08 -5.97
C LYS A 216 -51.54 49.09 -6.95
N ASN A 217 -50.90 47.94 -7.15
CA ASN A 217 -51.43 46.84 -7.95
C ASN A 217 -51.13 45.52 -7.22
N LEU A 218 -52.15 45.01 -6.54
CA LEU A 218 -52.05 43.81 -5.72
C LEU A 218 -52.10 42.52 -6.55
N GLY A 219 -52.52 42.57 -7.82
CA GLY A 219 -52.33 41.47 -8.77
C GLY A 219 -50.97 41.52 -9.46
N THR A 220 -50.52 40.41 -10.02
CA THR A 220 -49.29 40.32 -10.82
C THR A 220 -49.60 39.96 -12.28
N GLU A 221 -48.59 39.98 -13.14
CA GLU A 221 -48.75 39.76 -14.59
C GLU A 221 -48.58 38.30 -15.02
N LEU A 222 -47.76 37.51 -14.30
CA LEU A 222 -47.58 36.08 -14.54
C LEU A 222 -48.83 35.30 -14.13
N LYS A 223 -49.41 34.53 -15.06
CA LYS A 223 -50.65 33.76 -14.84
C LYS A 223 -50.37 32.27 -14.71
N VAL A 224 -51.20 31.58 -13.94
CA VAL A 224 -51.21 30.12 -13.81
C VAL A 224 -52.64 29.59 -14.02
N SER A 225 -52.80 28.63 -14.92
CA SER A 225 -54.11 28.00 -15.22
C SER A 225 -54.69 27.21 -14.04
N LEU A 226 -55.96 27.48 -13.71
CA LEU A 226 -56.72 26.80 -12.65
C LEU A 226 -57.20 25.39 -13.04
N LYS A 227 -57.14 25.00 -14.32
CA LYS A 227 -57.75 23.75 -14.80
C LYS A 227 -56.90 22.50 -14.56
N THR A 228 -55.61 22.69 -14.31
CA THR A 228 -54.57 21.65 -14.40
C THR A 228 -53.58 21.76 -13.25
N ASN A 229 -53.16 22.98 -12.89
CA ASN A 229 -51.88 23.18 -12.20
C ASN A 229 -51.97 23.51 -10.70
N VAL A 230 -53.09 24.08 -10.23
CA VAL A 230 -53.22 24.61 -8.84
C VAL A 230 -54.52 24.22 -8.12
N ILE A 231 -55.27 23.24 -8.64
CA ILE A 231 -56.57 22.82 -8.09
C ILE A 231 -56.47 22.47 -6.59
N GLY A 232 -57.45 22.93 -5.81
CA GLY A 232 -57.61 22.58 -4.40
C GLY A 232 -56.79 23.44 -3.43
N SER A 233 -55.82 24.21 -3.91
CA SER A 233 -54.92 25.02 -3.07
C SER A 233 -55.51 26.35 -2.59
N PHE A 234 -54.99 26.90 -1.48
CA PHE A 234 -55.33 28.25 -1.01
C PHE A 234 -54.73 29.36 -1.89
N THR A 235 -55.41 30.51 -1.90
CA THR A 235 -55.02 31.72 -2.62
C THR A 235 -55.18 32.97 -1.75
N ARG A 236 -54.18 33.86 -1.78
CA ARG A 236 -54.24 35.18 -1.13
C ARG A 236 -55.04 36.18 -1.97
N SER A 237 -55.69 37.15 -1.33
CA SER A 237 -56.57 38.12 -1.99
C SER A 237 -56.73 39.40 -1.18
N ALA A 238 -56.97 40.52 -1.87
CA ALA A 238 -57.24 41.81 -1.24
C ALA A 238 -58.73 42.11 -0.96
N TRP A 239 -59.68 41.30 -1.44
CA TRP A 239 -61.10 41.61 -1.23
C TRP A 239 -62.03 40.38 -1.27
N VAL A 240 -62.86 40.23 -0.23
CA VAL A 240 -63.97 39.27 -0.18
C VAL A 240 -65.27 40.02 0.16
N SER A 241 -66.13 40.21 -0.84
CA SER A 241 -67.28 41.12 -0.76
C SER A 241 -68.40 40.64 0.18
N GLY A 242 -68.56 41.34 1.31
CA GLY A 242 -69.73 41.21 2.19
C GLY A 242 -69.39 41.45 3.67
N PRO A 243 -70.37 41.85 4.50
CA PRO A 243 -70.13 42.30 5.88
C PRO A 243 -69.72 41.20 6.87
N ASN A 244 -69.77 39.92 6.48
CA ASN A 244 -69.53 38.75 7.34
C ASN A 244 -68.60 37.73 6.66
N ASN A 245 -67.42 38.15 6.17
CA ASN A 245 -66.47 37.26 5.47
C ASN A 245 -65.04 37.28 6.06
N ILE A 246 -64.87 37.79 7.28
CA ILE A 246 -63.55 37.87 7.96
C ILE A 246 -63.00 36.48 8.34
N ASP A 247 -63.86 35.47 8.31
CA ASP A 247 -63.59 34.05 8.53
C ASP A 247 -63.35 33.28 7.21
N ARG A 248 -63.24 33.97 6.06
CA ARG A 248 -63.17 33.36 4.72
C ARG A 248 -61.90 33.66 3.93
N VAL A 249 -61.52 32.67 3.15
CA VAL A 249 -60.33 32.64 2.29
C VAL A 249 -60.68 32.15 0.89
N LEU A 250 -59.81 32.43 -0.09
CA LEU A 250 -59.97 31.95 -1.47
C LEU A 250 -59.27 30.59 -1.66
N VAL A 251 -59.91 29.72 -2.45
CA VAL A 251 -59.42 28.39 -2.82
C VAL A 251 -59.57 28.19 -4.33
N ASN A 252 -58.56 27.60 -4.95
CA ASN A 252 -58.48 27.32 -6.38
C ASN A 252 -59.36 26.12 -6.77
N SER A 253 -60.18 26.23 -7.81
CA SER A 253 -61.00 25.12 -8.32
C SER A 253 -61.09 25.09 -9.84
N ASN A 254 -61.44 23.93 -10.40
CA ASN A 254 -61.57 23.68 -11.84
C ASN A 254 -62.59 24.59 -12.56
N ASN A 255 -63.40 25.34 -11.80
CA ASN A 255 -64.40 26.27 -12.32
C ASN A 255 -64.01 27.74 -12.11
N GLY A 256 -62.83 28.04 -11.54
CA GLY A 256 -62.41 29.37 -11.09
C GLY A 256 -62.19 29.43 -9.58
N VAL A 257 -61.90 30.62 -9.06
CA VAL A 257 -61.63 30.81 -7.62
C VAL A 257 -62.93 30.75 -6.80
N ASP A 258 -62.88 30.05 -5.66
CA ASP A 258 -64.00 29.74 -4.78
C ASP A 258 -63.79 30.26 -3.36
N LEU A 259 -64.87 30.62 -2.65
CA LEU A 259 -64.82 31.00 -1.23
C LEU A 259 -64.95 29.78 -0.31
N ARG A 260 -64.11 29.73 0.73
CA ARG A 260 -64.10 28.69 1.77
C ARG A 260 -63.82 29.32 3.15
N TRP A 261 -64.01 28.55 4.21
CA TRP A 261 -63.70 29.01 5.57
C TRP A 261 -62.19 28.92 5.83
N ALA A 262 -61.64 29.71 6.76
CA ALA A 262 -60.23 29.63 7.12
C ALA A 262 -59.84 28.26 7.74
N ASP A 263 -60.80 27.60 8.39
CA ASP A 263 -60.70 26.27 9.02
C ASP A 263 -61.18 25.11 8.12
N ASP A 264 -61.42 25.35 6.82
CA ASP A 264 -61.45 24.29 5.82
C ASP A 264 -60.04 23.69 5.66
N LYS A 265 -59.89 22.36 5.59
CA LYS A 265 -58.60 21.73 5.24
C LYS A 265 -58.37 21.69 3.74
N ARG A 266 -57.23 22.21 3.26
CA ARG A 266 -56.80 22.19 1.86
C ARG A 266 -55.29 21.96 1.77
N ASP A 267 -54.84 21.61 0.58
CA ASP A 267 -53.43 21.38 0.29
C ASP A 267 -52.75 22.74 0.02
N TYR A 268 -51.45 22.83 0.28
CA TYR A 268 -50.67 24.02 -0.08
C TYR A 268 -49.88 23.77 -1.37
N LEU A 269 -49.76 24.82 -2.20
CA LEU A 269 -48.85 24.85 -3.34
C LEU A 269 -48.04 26.14 -3.26
N PRO A 270 -46.85 26.12 -2.64
CA PRO A 270 -46.01 27.30 -2.54
C PRO A 270 -45.39 27.68 -3.89
N VAL A 271 -45.03 28.95 -3.99
CA VAL A 271 -44.28 29.55 -5.09
C VAL A 271 -43.04 30.25 -4.50
N PHE A 272 -41.92 30.25 -5.23
CA PHE A 272 -40.76 31.09 -4.93
C PHE A 272 -40.16 31.70 -6.19
N GLN A 273 -39.13 32.53 -6.02
CA GLN A 273 -38.28 33.07 -7.09
C GLN A 273 -36.87 32.48 -6.95
N LEU A 274 -36.40 31.76 -7.97
CA LEU A 274 -35.04 31.24 -8.03
C LEU A 274 -34.11 32.30 -8.66
N ASP A 275 -32.94 32.52 -8.05
CA ASP A 275 -31.82 33.19 -8.72
C ASP A 275 -31.15 32.23 -9.70
N THR A 276 -31.08 32.64 -10.97
CA THR A 276 -30.45 31.87 -12.05
C THR A 276 -29.06 32.40 -12.42
N SER A 277 -28.50 33.35 -11.67
CA SER A 277 -27.23 34.03 -12.01
C SER A 277 -26.04 33.08 -12.08
N ASN A 278 -26.04 32.01 -11.27
CA ASN A 278 -25.00 30.97 -11.26
C ASN A 278 -25.51 29.63 -11.82
N VAL A 279 -26.64 29.63 -12.55
CA VAL A 279 -27.12 28.44 -13.27
C VAL A 279 -26.53 28.48 -14.68
N LEU A 280 -25.87 27.41 -15.10
CA LEU A 280 -25.27 27.31 -16.43
C LEU A 280 -26.32 26.80 -17.44
N PHE A 281 -26.95 25.66 -17.14
CA PHE A 281 -28.02 25.07 -17.93
C PHE A 281 -28.90 24.11 -17.11
N GLY A 282 -30.02 23.67 -17.68
CA GLY A 282 -30.80 22.52 -17.24
C GLY A 282 -30.78 21.41 -18.29
N SER A 283 -30.54 20.16 -17.85
CA SER A 283 -30.65 18.96 -18.69
C SER A 283 -31.62 17.96 -18.06
N ILE A 284 -32.33 17.17 -18.87
CA ILE A 284 -33.36 16.22 -18.40
C ILE A 284 -32.80 14.98 -17.69
N TYR A 285 -31.49 14.74 -17.78
CA TYR A 285 -30.82 13.70 -17.01
C TYR A 285 -30.58 14.17 -15.56
N GLU A 286 -30.54 13.22 -14.64
CA GLU A 286 -30.16 13.49 -13.25
C GLU A 286 -28.66 13.87 -13.17
N GLY A 287 -28.20 14.35 -12.02
CA GLY A 287 -26.76 14.61 -11.82
C GLY A 287 -26.00 13.29 -11.84
N VAL A 288 -24.92 13.21 -12.62
CA VAL A 288 -24.19 11.97 -12.82
C VAL A 288 -23.45 11.57 -11.54
N THR A 289 -23.55 10.29 -11.20
CA THR A 289 -22.82 9.62 -10.10
C THR A 289 -22.24 8.26 -10.50
N ALA A 290 -22.35 7.87 -11.79
CA ALA A 290 -21.87 6.59 -12.33
C ALA A 290 -21.71 6.66 -13.85
N GLU A 291 -20.79 5.88 -14.40
CA GLU A 291 -20.52 5.83 -15.84
C GLU A 291 -21.65 5.22 -16.68
N GLY A 292 -21.60 5.50 -17.99
CA GLY A 292 -22.41 4.84 -19.02
C GLY A 292 -23.52 5.71 -19.60
N GLU A 293 -24.45 5.06 -20.31
CA GLU A 293 -25.60 5.68 -20.96
C GLU A 293 -26.63 6.19 -19.94
N GLN A 294 -26.71 7.51 -19.82
CA GLN A 294 -27.59 8.22 -18.89
C GLN A 294 -29.04 8.18 -19.39
N LYS A 295 -29.98 7.92 -18.47
CA LYS A 295 -31.39 7.64 -18.80
C LYS A 295 -32.32 8.32 -17.82
N ASP A 296 -33.27 9.12 -18.32
CA ASP A 296 -34.47 9.43 -17.52
C ASP A 296 -35.37 8.18 -17.49
N SER A 297 -35.09 7.28 -16.56
CA SER A 297 -35.71 5.93 -16.44
C SER A 297 -37.24 5.94 -16.24
N TYR A 298 -37.85 7.11 -16.16
CA TYR A 298 -39.27 7.32 -15.89
C TYR A 298 -39.98 8.22 -16.92
N ASP A 299 -39.28 8.69 -17.96
CA ASP A 299 -39.79 9.65 -18.97
C ASP A 299 -40.49 10.88 -18.34
N ARG A 300 -39.90 11.39 -17.25
CA ARG A 300 -40.39 12.56 -16.50
C ARG A 300 -40.07 13.88 -17.21
N LYS A 301 -39.09 13.88 -18.13
CA LYS A 301 -38.50 15.01 -18.86
C LYS A 301 -38.46 16.27 -17.99
N THR A 302 -37.85 16.15 -16.82
CA THR A 302 -37.76 17.19 -15.79
C THR A 302 -36.29 17.58 -15.61
N PHE A 303 -35.99 18.89 -15.65
CA PHE A 303 -34.61 19.36 -15.63
C PHE A 303 -33.95 19.21 -14.26
N THR A 304 -32.73 18.70 -14.26
CA THR A 304 -31.75 18.92 -13.18
C THR A 304 -30.85 20.08 -13.59
N LEU A 305 -30.78 21.11 -12.76
CA LEU A 305 -29.97 22.31 -13.04
C LEU A 305 -28.49 22.02 -12.76
N ARG A 306 -27.64 22.45 -13.68
CA ARG A 306 -26.18 22.50 -13.51
C ARG A 306 -25.77 23.91 -13.10
N MET A 307 -25.06 24.00 -11.99
CA MET A 307 -24.46 25.22 -11.47
C MET A 307 -23.15 25.51 -12.22
N ASP A 308 -22.84 26.78 -12.42
CA ASP A 308 -21.56 27.21 -12.98
C ASP A 308 -20.41 26.93 -11.99
N ALA A 309 -19.50 26.02 -12.36
CA ALA A 309 -18.42 25.59 -11.48
C ALA A 309 -17.41 26.71 -11.17
N GLU A 310 -17.15 27.64 -12.11
CA GLU A 310 -16.25 28.78 -11.90
C GLU A 310 -16.83 29.74 -10.85
N GLN A 311 -18.13 30.07 -10.96
CA GLN A 311 -18.79 30.98 -10.01
C GLN A 311 -18.84 30.40 -8.59
N TYR A 312 -19.02 29.08 -8.46
CA TYR A 312 -18.99 28.39 -7.15
C TYR A 312 -17.58 28.00 -6.68
N LYS A 313 -16.54 28.16 -7.52
CA LYS A 313 -15.15 27.75 -7.28
C LYS A 313 -15.02 26.25 -6.97
N VAL A 314 -15.82 25.45 -7.67
CA VAL A 314 -15.69 23.99 -7.66
C VAL A 314 -14.73 23.62 -8.77
N ASP A 315 -13.61 23.02 -8.38
CA ASP A 315 -12.64 22.50 -9.34
C ASP A 315 -13.19 21.22 -10.00
N LEU A 316 -13.03 21.14 -11.32
CA LEU A 316 -13.43 20.03 -12.17
C LEU A 316 -12.32 19.63 -13.17
N GLY A 317 -11.20 20.38 -13.23
CA GLY A 317 -10.28 20.34 -14.37
C GLY A 317 -10.83 21.06 -15.62
N GLU A 318 -10.10 20.94 -16.73
CA GLU A 318 -10.47 21.50 -18.04
C GLU A 318 -10.79 20.41 -19.06
N ALA A 319 -11.60 20.72 -20.09
CA ALA A 319 -11.91 19.79 -21.19
C ALA A 319 -11.90 20.49 -22.55
N HIS A 320 -11.33 19.84 -23.56
CA HIS A 320 -11.16 20.41 -24.90
C HIS A 320 -11.53 19.41 -26.01
N ILE A 321 -12.28 19.86 -27.01
CA ILE A 321 -12.69 19.11 -28.21
C ILE A 321 -11.93 19.63 -29.43
N THR A 322 -11.34 18.72 -30.22
CA THR A 322 -10.56 19.07 -31.42
C THR A 322 -11.47 19.39 -32.61
N ALA A 323 -11.52 20.66 -33.00
CA ALA A 323 -12.47 21.18 -34.00
C ALA A 323 -12.44 20.54 -35.42
N PRO A 324 -11.32 20.00 -35.97
CA PRO A 324 -11.29 19.50 -37.35
C PRO A 324 -12.20 18.31 -37.65
N ALA A 325 -12.52 17.49 -36.65
CA ALA A 325 -13.41 16.32 -36.76
C ALA A 325 -14.35 16.16 -35.56
N MET A 326 -14.04 16.81 -34.42
CA MET A 326 -14.74 16.67 -33.15
C MET A 326 -14.85 15.21 -32.69
N GLU A 327 -13.91 14.34 -33.06
CA GLU A 327 -13.94 12.91 -32.72
C GLU A 327 -13.47 12.64 -31.29
N TYR A 328 -12.64 13.53 -30.73
CA TYR A 328 -11.97 13.35 -29.43
C TYR A 328 -12.26 14.51 -28.48
N VAL A 329 -12.24 14.19 -27.19
CA VAL A 329 -12.22 15.15 -26.09
C VAL A 329 -11.13 14.75 -25.10
N THR A 330 -10.19 15.67 -24.87
CA THR A 330 -9.17 15.54 -23.82
C THR A 330 -9.64 16.30 -22.59
N VAL A 331 -9.39 15.71 -21.42
CA VAL A 331 -9.66 16.24 -20.09
C VAL A 331 -8.32 16.37 -19.38
N ASN A 332 -8.08 17.51 -18.72
CA ASN A 332 -6.85 17.80 -17.98
C ASN A 332 -7.18 18.12 -16.52
N ASP A 333 -6.26 17.81 -15.59
CA ASP A 333 -6.31 18.18 -14.16
C ASP A 333 -7.59 17.76 -13.40
N ALA A 334 -8.39 16.81 -13.91
CA ALA A 334 -9.70 16.50 -13.33
C ALA A 334 -9.59 15.91 -11.90
N PRO A 335 -10.24 16.50 -10.87
CA PRO A 335 -10.28 15.92 -9.54
C PRO A 335 -11.14 14.65 -9.49
N GLU A 336 -10.78 13.67 -8.66
CA GLU A 336 -11.53 12.42 -8.51
C GLU A 336 -13.04 12.62 -8.27
N GLY A 337 -13.86 11.74 -8.83
CA GLY A 337 -15.33 11.83 -8.74
C GLY A 337 -15.95 12.91 -9.64
N THR A 338 -15.18 13.46 -10.59
CA THR A 338 -15.70 14.25 -11.71
C THR A 338 -16.16 13.32 -12.84
N PHE A 339 -17.13 13.76 -13.63
CA PHE A 339 -17.63 13.03 -14.80
C PHE A 339 -17.60 13.90 -16.04
N LEU A 340 -17.01 13.38 -17.11
CA LEU A 340 -17.16 13.90 -18.46
C LEU A 340 -18.51 13.41 -19.02
N VAL A 341 -19.37 14.33 -19.47
CA VAL A 341 -20.71 14.04 -19.95
C VAL A 341 -20.93 14.62 -21.35
N VAL A 342 -21.54 13.82 -22.23
CA VAL A 342 -21.97 14.22 -23.57
C VAL A 342 -23.47 13.98 -23.74
N GLN A 343 -24.19 14.93 -24.32
CA GLN A 343 -25.61 14.82 -24.69
C GLN A 343 -25.85 15.19 -26.16
N CYS A 344 -26.48 14.29 -26.90
CA CYS A 344 -26.85 14.45 -28.31
C CYS A 344 -28.32 14.03 -28.50
N GLY A 345 -29.18 14.90 -29.03
CA GLY A 345 -30.61 14.61 -29.25
C GLY A 345 -31.38 14.23 -27.98
N GLU A 346 -31.80 12.96 -27.88
CA GLU A 346 -32.43 12.35 -26.69
C GLU A 346 -31.53 11.28 -26.01
N GLY A 347 -30.23 11.28 -26.30
CA GLY A 347 -29.22 10.43 -25.65
C GLY A 347 -28.20 11.24 -24.85
N ALA A 348 -27.74 10.70 -23.73
CA ALA A 348 -26.57 11.20 -23.02
C ALA A 348 -25.73 10.04 -22.47
N TRP A 349 -24.43 10.29 -22.31
CA TRP A 349 -23.43 9.32 -21.87
C TRP A 349 -22.43 10.02 -20.96
N ALA A 350 -21.92 9.30 -19.96
CA ALA A 350 -20.94 9.82 -19.03
C ALA A 350 -19.78 8.85 -18.80
N LYS A 351 -18.60 9.39 -18.53
CA LYS A 351 -17.38 8.67 -18.18
C LYS A 351 -16.78 9.34 -16.93
N ALA A 352 -16.32 8.56 -15.95
CA ALA A 352 -15.65 9.10 -14.77
C ALA A 352 -14.26 9.59 -15.18
N VAL A 353 -13.82 10.71 -14.61
CA VAL A 353 -12.54 11.34 -14.94
C VAL A 353 -11.76 11.76 -13.70
N SER A 354 -10.44 11.60 -13.81
CA SER A 354 -9.44 11.83 -12.76
C SER A 354 -8.07 12.01 -13.44
N GLY A 355 -7.37 13.11 -13.18
CA GLY A 355 -6.15 13.48 -13.90
C GLY A 355 -6.38 13.72 -15.39
N ASP A 356 -5.34 13.50 -16.18
CA ASP A 356 -5.34 13.76 -17.63
C ASP A 356 -5.76 12.51 -18.42
N MET A 357 -6.80 12.63 -19.24
CA MET A 357 -7.32 11.52 -20.07
C MET A 357 -7.93 12.01 -21.37
N THR A 358 -7.84 11.20 -22.43
CA THR A 358 -8.52 11.45 -23.71
C THR A 358 -9.48 10.32 -24.07
N PHE A 359 -10.66 10.67 -24.59
CA PHE A 359 -11.68 9.73 -25.07
C PHE A 359 -12.13 10.08 -26.49
N SER A 360 -12.38 9.08 -27.33
CA SER A 360 -13.19 9.32 -28.53
C SER A 360 -14.68 9.33 -28.18
N ALA A 361 -15.48 9.96 -29.02
CA ALA A 361 -16.94 9.90 -28.97
C ALA A 361 -17.47 8.45 -29.06
N SER A 362 -16.73 7.56 -29.75
CA SER A 362 -17.05 6.14 -29.82
C SER A 362 -16.88 5.46 -28.46
N ASP A 363 -15.75 5.67 -27.78
CA ASP A 363 -15.42 4.99 -26.52
C ASP A 363 -16.39 5.40 -25.40
N LEU A 364 -16.65 6.71 -25.30
CA LEU A 364 -17.58 7.30 -24.31
C LEU A 364 -19.01 6.76 -24.48
N SER A 365 -19.41 6.41 -25.71
CA SER A 365 -20.80 6.03 -26.04
C SER A 365 -21.04 4.54 -26.32
N GLY A 366 -19.97 3.74 -26.40
CA GLY A 366 -20.04 2.36 -26.90
C GLY A 366 -20.37 2.27 -28.39
N GLY A 367 -19.79 3.15 -29.20
CA GLY A 367 -19.98 3.23 -30.65
C GLY A 367 -21.35 3.78 -31.09
N LYS A 368 -22.07 4.49 -30.22
CA LYS A 368 -23.40 5.06 -30.52
C LYS A 368 -23.34 6.45 -31.17
N ILE A 369 -22.30 7.21 -30.88
CA ILE A 369 -21.89 8.42 -31.60
C ILE A 369 -20.43 8.27 -32.04
N THR A 370 -20.05 8.87 -33.17
CA THR A 370 -18.67 8.81 -33.70
C THR A 370 -18.00 10.17 -33.76
N SER A 371 -18.67 11.21 -33.28
CA SER A 371 -18.17 12.59 -33.15
C SER A 371 -18.98 13.30 -32.06
N PHE A 372 -18.46 14.42 -31.55
CA PHE A 372 -19.12 15.37 -30.67
C PHE A 372 -19.83 16.51 -31.44
N GLU A 373 -19.81 16.51 -32.79
CA GLU A 373 -20.55 17.48 -33.59
C GLU A 373 -22.04 17.52 -33.17
N ASN A 374 -22.62 18.72 -33.11
CA ASN A 374 -23.96 19.05 -32.62
C ASN A 374 -24.28 18.69 -31.15
N CYS A 375 -23.43 17.95 -30.45
CA CYS A 375 -23.67 17.57 -29.06
C CYS A 375 -23.39 18.73 -28.08
N LYS A 376 -23.79 18.54 -26.82
CA LYS A 376 -23.32 19.32 -25.66
C LYS A 376 -22.37 18.43 -24.86
N VAL A 377 -21.20 18.97 -24.51
CA VAL A 377 -20.17 18.26 -23.74
C VAL A 377 -19.72 19.15 -22.59
N TRP A 378 -19.58 18.56 -21.40
CA TRP A 378 -19.21 19.27 -20.18
C TRP A 378 -18.59 18.30 -19.16
N LEU A 379 -17.84 18.84 -18.21
CA LEU A 379 -17.46 18.17 -16.97
C LEU A 379 -18.53 18.49 -15.92
N GLU A 380 -18.97 17.51 -15.12
CA GLU A 380 -19.81 17.76 -13.94
C GLU A 380 -19.43 16.92 -12.71
N LYS A 381 -19.83 17.43 -11.54
CA LYS A 381 -19.72 16.74 -10.25
C LYS A 381 -20.95 17.01 -9.40
N THR A 382 -21.53 15.97 -8.81
CA THR A 382 -22.76 16.06 -8.02
C THR A 382 -22.45 15.99 -6.52
N ASP A 383 -22.79 17.05 -5.79
CA ASP A 383 -22.73 17.12 -4.34
C ASP A 383 -24.09 16.71 -3.76
N ALA A 384 -24.10 15.56 -3.07
CA ALA A 384 -25.30 14.97 -2.49
C ALA A 384 -25.79 15.72 -1.23
N ASP A 385 -24.90 16.35 -0.47
CA ASP A 385 -25.22 17.05 0.78
C ASP A 385 -25.72 18.47 0.52
N ALA A 386 -25.11 19.19 -0.43
CA ALA A 386 -25.65 20.45 -0.96
C ALA A 386 -26.87 20.22 -1.87
N MET A 387 -27.07 19.01 -2.40
CA MET A 387 -28.04 18.68 -3.44
C MET A 387 -27.91 19.59 -4.68
N LEU A 388 -26.68 19.75 -5.18
CA LEU A 388 -26.32 20.56 -6.35
C LEU A 388 -25.40 19.76 -7.28
N THR A 389 -25.55 19.95 -8.60
CA THR A 389 -24.60 19.46 -9.60
C THR A 389 -23.88 20.67 -10.19
N TYR A 390 -22.56 20.71 -10.11
CA TYR A 390 -21.71 21.76 -10.69
C TYR A 390 -21.18 21.29 -12.04
N ALA A 391 -21.03 22.19 -13.01
CA ALA A 391 -20.52 21.86 -14.34
C ALA A 391 -19.68 22.98 -14.97
N SER A 392 -18.80 22.59 -15.89
CA SER A 392 -18.07 23.46 -16.82
C SER A 392 -18.14 22.91 -18.23
N TYR A 393 -18.35 23.75 -19.24
CA TYR A 393 -18.41 23.30 -20.65
C TYR A 393 -17.03 22.88 -21.16
N ALA A 394 -17.00 21.90 -22.08
CA ALA A 394 -15.78 21.62 -22.83
C ALA A 394 -15.58 22.66 -23.94
N ASP A 395 -14.38 23.23 -24.02
CA ASP A 395 -13.99 24.22 -25.02
C ASP A 395 -13.72 23.57 -26.39
N THR A 396 -13.94 24.27 -27.49
CA THR A 396 -13.66 23.76 -28.85
C THR A 396 -12.41 24.41 -29.42
N VAL A 397 -11.33 23.64 -29.56
CA VAL A 397 -9.99 24.14 -29.95
C VAL A 397 -9.69 23.84 -31.42
N ASN A 398 -9.19 24.84 -32.15
CA ASN A 398 -8.85 24.72 -33.59
C ASN A 398 -7.40 24.24 -33.78
N ALA A 399 -7.03 23.17 -33.08
CA ALA A 399 -5.67 22.66 -32.97
C ALA A 399 -5.71 21.13 -32.78
N TYR A 400 -4.54 20.49 -32.78
CA TYR A 400 -4.42 19.05 -32.60
C TYR A 400 -4.10 18.67 -31.14
N SER A 401 -4.43 17.42 -30.78
CA SER A 401 -4.02 16.79 -29.53
C SER A 401 -3.15 15.55 -29.77
N VAL A 402 -2.24 15.29 -28.83
CA VAL A 402 -1.44 14.07 -28.72
C VAL A 402 -1.75 13.41 -27.38
N GLY A 403 -1.97 12.10 -27.36
CA GLY A 403 -2.16 11.32 -26.13
C GLY A 403 -1.46 9.97 -26.19
N ILE A 404 -0.62 9.68 -25.19
CA ILE A 404 0.16 8.45 -25.10
C ILE A 404 -0.35 7.60 -23.94
N THR A 405 -0.63 6.32 -24.21
CA THR A 405 -0.98 5.34 -23.17
C THR A 405 0.22 4.44 -22.93
N SER A 406 0.84 4.55 -21.76
CA SER A 406 1.97 3.74 -21.34
C SER A 406 1.57 2.36 -20.78
N ASN A 407 2.52 1.59 -20.26
CA ASN A 407 2.28 0.28 -19.66
C ASN A 407 3.24 0.04 -18.48
N ALA A 408 2.92 -0.92 -17.61
CA ALA A 408 3.63 -1.15 -16.34
C ALA A 408 5.10 -1.62 -16.45
N LYS A 409 5.65 -1.78 -17.67
CA LYS A 409 7.09 -2.02 -17.91
C LYS A 409 7.84 -0.76 -18.36
N LEU A 410 7.15 0.39 -18.42
CA LEU A 410 7.68 1.69 -18.78
C LEU A 410 7.51 2.68 -17.62
N VAL A 411 8.52 3.51 -17.39
CA VAL A 411 8.53 4.61 -16.43
C VAL A 411 8.74 5.89 -17.22
N ARG A 412 7.83 6.86 -17.10
CA ARG A 412 8.01 8.20 -17.69
C ARG A 412 8.98 9.03 -16.84
N ASP A 413 9.82 9.82 -17.48
CA ASP A 413 10.61 10.86 -16.81
C ASP A 413 9.68 12.02 -16.41
N GLU A 414 9.55 12.29 -15.11
CA GLU A 414 8.78 13.40 -14.53
C GLU A 414 9.22 14.81 -15.02
N ASN A 415 10.37 14.91 -15.68
CA ASN A 415 10.92 16.14 -16.26
C ASN A 415 10.70 16.23 -17.80
N SER A 416 10.02 15.25 -18.41
CA SER A 416 9.67 15.22 -19.83
C SER A 416 8.27 15.78 -20.10
N GLY A 417 7.89 15.99 -21.36
CA GLY A 417 6.53 16.43 -21.70
C GLY A 417 5.45 15.48 -21.18
N GLU A 418 4.25 16.01 -20.92
CA GLU A 418 3.12 15.21 -20.40
C GLU A 418 2.60 14.17 -21.39
N GLU A 419 1.97 13.10 -20.88
CA GLU A 419 1.43 12.00 -21.70
C GLU A 419 0.26 12.48 -22.60
N ASN A 420 -0.53 13.46 -22.14
CA ASN A 420 -1.52 14.17 -22.93
C ASN A 420 -1.07 15.60 -23.18
N GLN A 421 -1.09 16.06 -24.44
CA GLN A 421 -0.74 17.43 -24.83
C GLN A 421 -1.76 17.96 -25.84
N VAL A 422 -2.41 19.08 -25.49
CA VAL A 422 -3.56 19.64 -26.19
C VAL A 422 -3.27 20.99 -26.83
N SER A 423 -4.18 21.47 -27.67
CA SER A 423 -4.15 22.84 -28.22
C SER A 423 -2.88 23.15 -29.06
N LEU A 424 -2.30 22.14 -29.70
CA LEU A 424 -1.08 22.23 -30.50
C LEU A 424 -1.36 22.88 -31.87
N ASP A 425 -1.45 24.22 -31.91
CA ASP A 425 -1.64 25.02 -33.14
C ASP A 425 -0.38 25.01 -34.01
N SER A 426 -0.15 23.88 -34.70
CA SER A 426 1.09 23.60 -35.47
C SER A 426 2.38 23.71 -34.64
N ALA A 427 2.26 23.68 -33.31
CA ALA A 427 3.38 23.63 -32.38
C ALA A 427 3.91 22.19 -32.24
N PRO A 428 5.22 21.99 -31.99
CA PRO A 428 5.69 20.68 -31.56
C PRO A 428 5.14 20.34 -30.17
N ILE A 429 5.06 19.03 -29.87
CA ILE A 429 4.94 18.58 -28.48
C ILE A 429 6.21 18.89 -27.70
N GLU A 430 6.10 18.98 -26.38
CA GLU A 430 7.25 18.80 -25.49
C GLU A 430 7.62 17.31 -25.48
N ASP A 431 8.89 17.00 -25.67
CA ASP A 431 9.38 15.63 -25.89
C ASP A 431 9.08 14.74 -24.66
N ILE A 432 8.30 13.67 -24.86
CA ILE A 432 7.91 12.71 -23.81
C ILE A 432 8.98 11.61 -23.75
N VAL A 433 9.48 11.27 -22.57
CA VAL A 433 10.59 10.31 -22.39
C VAL A 433 10.16 9.15 -21.50
N TYR A 434 10.37 7.92 -21.97
CA TYR A 434 10.19 6.71 -21.16
C TYR A 434 11.48 5.90 -21.08
N THR A 435 11.75 5.37 -19.90
CA THR A 435 12.71 4.29 -19.67
C THR A 435 12.00 2.98 -19.37
N THR A 436 12.61 1.84 -19.70
CA THR A 436 12.12 0.53 -19.27
C THR A 436 12.39 0.28 -17.78
N VAL A 437 11.59 -0.62 -17.18
CA VAL A 437 11.97 -1.27 -15.90
C VAL A 437 13.11 -2.27 -16.12
N GLU A 438 13.72 -2.73 -15.03
CA GLU A 438 14.88 -3.64 -15.07
C GLU A 438 14.61 -4.92 -15.88
N ASP A 439 15.66 -5.41 -16.55
CA ASP A 439 15.67 -6.52 -17.52
C ASP A 439 14.81 -6.39 -18.80
N TYR A 440 14.08 -5.29 -19.01
CA TYR A 440 13.37 -5.00 -20.27
C TYR A 440 14.13 -4.01 -21.16
N CYS A 441 14.00 -4.16 -22.48
CA CYS A 441 14.48 -3.18 -23.46
C CYS A 441 13.63 -3.14 -24.73
N PHE A 442 13.63 -2.00 -25.40
CA PHE A 442 12.99 -1.83 -26.70
C PHE A 442 13.75 -2.61 -27.79
N PRO A 443 13.11 -3.42 -28.64
CA PRO A 443 13.75 -3.98 -29.85
C PRO A 443 14.23 -2.88 -30.81
N GLU A 444 15.18 -3.20 -31.70
CA GLU A 444 15.81 -2.20 -32.60
C GLU A 444 14.80 -1.45 -33.49
N ASP A 445 13.69 -2.11 -33.87
CA ASP A 445 12.62 -1.61 -34.73
C ASP A 445 11.38 -1.09 -33.97
N TYR A 446 11.43 -0.98 -32.64
CA TYR A 446 10.27 -0.60 -31.81
C TYR A 446 9.57 0.70 -32.25
N GLY A 447 10.32 1.69 -32.77
CA GLY A 447 9.77 2.97 -33.25
C GLY A 447 9.26 2.98 -34.70
N ASP A 448 9.61 1.97 -35.50
CA ASP A 448 9.45 1.97 -36.98
C ASP A 448 7.99 1.93 -37.44
N THR A 449 7.09 1.38 -36.60
CA THR A 449 5.66 1.26 -36.90
C THR A 449 4.77 2.22 -36.11
N LEU A 450 5.30 2.84 -35.05
CA LEU A 450 4.54 3.70 -34.13
C LEU A 450 4.55 5.18 -34.58
N SER A 451 5.54 5.58 -35.37
CA SER A 451 5.72 6.96 -35.84
C SER A 451 4.72 7.33 -36.94
N ASN A 452 3.74 8.18 -36.65
CA ASN A 452 2.70 8.61 -37.61
C ASN A 452 2.16 10.02 -37.29
N ASN A 453 1.36 10.60 -38.20
CA ASN A 453 0.67 11.89 -38.03
C ASN A 453 1.60 13.07 -37.65
N GLY A 454 2.89 13.02 -38.00
CA GLY A 454 3.88 14.06 -37.67
C GLY A 454 4.60 13.87 -36.32
N ILE A 455 4.19 12.86 -35.54
CA ILE A 455 4.86 12.42 -34.32
C ILE A 455 5.81 11.25 -34.65
N THR A 456 6.95 11.20 -33.97
CA THR A 456 8.03 10.23 -34.16
C THR A 456 8.41 9.62 -32.82
N VAL A 457 8.37 8.28 -32.74
CA VAL A 457 8.88 7.51 -31.60
C VAL A 457 10.32 7.11 -31.91
N THR A 458 11.27 7.75 -31.24
CA THR A 458 12.71 7.52 -31.42
C THR A 458 13.23 6.61 -30.31
N ARG A 459 13.91 5.52 -30.69
CA ARG A 459 14.66 4.66 -29.76
C ARG A 459 16.04 5.26 -29.50
N ASN A 460 16.26 5.78 -28.30
CA ASN A 460 17.52 6.44 -27.91
C ASN A 460 18.59 5.42 -27.51
N SER A 461 18.16 4.36 -26.80
CA SER A 461 18.98 3.24 -26.35
C SER A 461 18.15 1.94 -26.37
N ASP A 462 18.71 0.86 -25.87
CA ASP A 462 17.94 -0.32 -25.43
C ASP A 462 16.87 0.05 -24.41
N THR A 463 17.22 0.87 -23.44
CA THR A 463 16.44 1.15 -22.22
C THR A 463 15.60 2.44 -22.29
N GLN A 464 15.63 3.21 -23.38
CA GLN A 464 14.95 4.52 -23.47
C GLN A 464 14.39 4.84 -24.87
N ILE A 465 13.18 5.42 -24.90
CA ILE A 465 12.56 6.09 -26.05
C ILE A 465 12.28 7.57 -25.77
N THR A 466 12.20 8.37 -26.85
CA THR A 466 11.61 9.72 -26.85
C THR A 466 10.53 9.82 -27.91
N ILE A 467 9.37 10.35 -27.53
CA ILE A 467 8.26 10.67 -28.44
C ILE A 467 8.31 12.18 -28.69
N SER A 468 8.41 12.57 -29.96
CA SER A 468 8.71 13.95 -30.37
C SER A 468 8.03 14.30 -31.69
N GLY A 469 7.91 15.59 -32.02
CA GLY A 469 7.47 16.03 -33.35
C GLY A 469 6.38 17.11 -33.32
N THR A 470 5.73 17.32 -34.46
CA THR A 470 4.65 18.31 -34.63
C THR A 470 3.45 17.60 -35.26
N PRO A 471 2.29 17.52 -34.58
CA PRO A 471 1.14 16.80 -35.11
C PRO A 471 0.60 17.47 -36.38
N THR A 472 0.21 16.65 -37.35
CA THR A 472 -0.50 17.06 -38.59
C THR A 472 -1.99 16.69 -38.58
N SER A 473 -2.39 15.94 -37.55
CA SER A 473 -3.74 15.59 -37.13
C SER A 473 -3.64 15.10 -35.68
N ASP A 474 -4.77 14.84 -35.02
CA ASP A 474 -4.76 14.18 -33.71
C ASP A 474 -4.02 12.83 -33.80
N PHE A 475 -3.34 12.46 -32.70
CA PHE A 475 -2.51 11.26 -32.64
C PHE A 475 -2.56 10.62 -31.25
N TYR A 476 -3.07 9.39 -31.20
CA TYR A 476 -3.16 8.59 -29.98
C TYR A 476 -2.40 7.29 -30.15
N LEU A 477 -1.58 6.94 -29.16
CA LEU A 477 -0.67 5.80 -29.23
C LEU A 477 -0.60 5.05 -27.89
N THR A 478 -1.07 3.81 -27.87
CA THR A 478 -0.70 2.85 -26.82
C THR A 478 0.68 2.30 -27.12
N LEU A 479 1.61 2.43 -26.17
CA LEU A 479 2.96 1.90 -26.30
C LEU A 479 2.96 0.36 -26.11
N PRO A 480 3.49 -0.42 -27.08
CA PRO A 480 3.66 -1.86 -26.92
C PRO A 480 4.53 -2.22 -25.71
N LEU A 481 4.43 -3.46 -25.23
CA LEU A 481 5.38 -3.97 -24.24
C LEU A 481 6.81 -3.91 -24.84
N PRO A 482 7.82 -3.43 -24.10
CA PRO A 482 9.22 -3.68 -24.47
C PRO A 482 9.52 -5.19 -24.44
N ASP A 483 10.55 -5.61 -25.19
CA ASP A 483 11.05 -6.99 -25.14
C ASP A 483 11.74 -7.24 -23.80
N TYR A 484 11.75 -8.51 -23.38
CA TYR A 484 12.64 -8.95 -22.30
C TYR A 484 14.05 -9.21 -22.85
N CYS A 485 15.08 -8.72 -22.17
CA CYS A 485 16.47 -8.90 -22.58
C CYS A 485 17.50 -9.05 -21.44
N GLY A 486 17.03 -9.22 -20.20
CA GLY A 486 17.81 -9.77 -19.11
C GLY A 486 18.29 -11.20 -19.38
N THR A 487 19.10 -11.77 -18.48
CA THR A 487 19.85 -13.02 -18.74
C THR A 487 19.07 -14.32 -18.52
N LYS A 488 17.78 -14.37 -18.90
CA LYS A 488 16.94 -15.59 -18.77
C LYS A 488 17.31 -16.66 -19.79
N ASP A 489 17.16 -17.93 -19.42
CA ASP A 489 17.33 -19.03 -20.38
C ASP A 489 16.10 -19.13 -21.30
N LYS A 490 16.29 -18.80 -22.58
CA LYS A 490 15.20 -18.65 -23.55
C LYS A 490 14.96 -19.92 -24.36
N TRP A 491 13.75 -20.44 -24.28
CA TRP A 491 13.29 -21.59 -25.05
C TRP A 491 13.23 -21.27 -26.55
N ASP A 492 13.53 -22.24 -27.40
CA ASP A 492 13.37 -22.11 -28.87
C ASP A 492 11.93 -22.44 -29.36
N GLY A 493 11.05 -22.86 -28.45
CA GLY A 493 9.66 -23.26 -28.75
C GLY A 493 9.50 -24.68 -29.30
N VAL A 494 10.57 -25.48 -29.37
CA VAL A 494 10.56 -26.79 -30.08
C VAL A 494 11.39 -27.86 -29.39
N THR A 495 12.56 -27.52 -28.85
CA THR A 495 13.53 -28.45 -28.28
C THR A 495 13.14 -28.81 -26.85
N VAL A 496 13.27 -30.09 -26.52
CA VAL A 496 12.90 -30.65 -25.21
C VAL A 496 14.07 -31.49 -24.72
N ALA A 497 14.48 -31.28 -23.47
CA ALA A 497 15.58 -32.01 -22.88
C ALA A 497 15.28 -33.52 -22.80
N SER A 498 16.33 -34.33 -22.60
CA SER A 498 16.18 -35.79 -22.42
C SER A 498 16.10 -36.25 -20.95
N GLY A 499 16.16 -35.29 -20.02
CA GLY A 499 16.16 -35.47 -18.57
C GLY A 499 16.56 -34.18 -17.86
N TYR A 500 16.46 -34.19 -16.52
CA TYR A 500 16.85 -33.10 -15.63
C TYR A 500 18.39 -32.99 -15.47
N GLU A 501 18.87 -31.86 -14.96
CA GLU A 501 20.32 -31.63 -14.75
C GLU A 501 20.88 -32.59 -13.69
N SER A 502 20.15 -32.75 -12.58
CA SER A 502 20.44 -33.71 -11.52
C SER A 502 19.18 -34.01 -10.69
N GLY A 503 19.32 -34.73 -9.58
CA GLY A 503 18.23 -35.16 -8.73
C GLY A 503 17.72 -36.57 -9.01
N ASP A 504 16.97 -37.13 -8.07
CA ASP A 504 16.20 -38.38 -8.21
C ASP A 504 14.72 -38.21 -7.86
N GLY A 505 14.27 -36.97 -7.66
CA GLY A 505 12.88 -36.63 -7.35
C GLY A 505 12.51 -36.80 -5.87
N THR A 506 13.44 -37.18 -4.99
CA THR A 506 13.19 -37.23 -3.54
C THR A 506 13.35 -35.86 -2.87
N GLN A 507 12.79 -35.68 -1.68
CA GLN A 507 12.85 -34.41 -0.95
C GLN A 507 14.28 -33.96 -0.60
N ASP A 508 15.19 -34.91 -0.34
CA ASP A 508 16.61 -34.64 -0.06
C ASP A 508 17.44 -34.40 -1.35
N ASN A 509 16.88 -34.70 -2.53
CA ASN A 509 17.58 -34.70 -3.82
C ASN A 509 16.60 -34.43 -5.00
N PRO A 510 15.93 -33.25 -5.01
CA PRO A 510 14.89 -32.92 -5.99
C PRO A 510 15.44 -32.86 -7.41
N TYR A 511 14.56 -33.09 -8.40
CA TYR A 511 14.91 -32.92 -9.81
C TYR A 511 15.24 -31.45 -10.10
N VAL A 512 16.47 -31.20 -10.56
CA VAL A 512 16.98 -29.84 -10.84
C VAL A 512 16.64 -29.44 -12.27
N ILE A 513 15.91 -28.33 -12.39
CA ILE A 513 15.60 -27.63 -13.63
C ILE A 513 16.51 -26.39 -13.69
N ALA A 514 17.47 -26.39 -14.61
CA ALA A 514 18.48 -25.35 -14.77
C ALA A 514 18.36 -24.57 -16.10
N ASN A 515 17.39 -24.92 -16.95
CA ASN A 515 17.12 -24.28 -18.25
C ASN A 515 15.70 -24.58 -18.74
N SER A 516 15.31 -23.88 -19.79
CA SER A 516 13.97 -23.91 -20.39
C SER A 516 13.67 -25.23 -21.14
N GLU A 517 14.66 -25.87 -21.76
CA GLU A 517 14.50 -27.20 -22.36
C GLU A 517 14.13 -28.27 -21.32
N GLN A 518 14.66 -28.16 -20.10
CA GLN A 518 14.33 -29.02 -18.96
C GLN A 518 12.93 -28.71 -18.39
N PHE A 519 12.47 -27.46 -18.42
CA PHE A 519 11.10 -27.11 -18.05
C PHE A 519 10.08 -27.56 -19.12
N ALA A 520 10.44 -27.50 -20.41
CA ALA A 520 9.65 -28.10 -21.48
C ALA A 520 9.58 -29.63 -21.36
N TYR A 521 10.62 -30.29 -20.83
CA TYR A 521 10.61 -31.72 -20.51
C TYR A 521 9.66 -32.04 -19.34
N PHE A 522 9.74 -31.27 -18.25
CA PHE A 522 8.79 -31.31 -17.12
C PHE A 522 7.32 -31.21 -17.59
N ALA A 523 7.00 -30.18 -18.39
CA ALA A 523 5.67 -29.99 -18.95
C ALA A 523 5.24 -31.09 -19.93
N GLN A 524 6.17 -31.71 -20.66
CA GLN A 524 5.90 -32.85 -21.54
C GLN A 524 5.55 -34.13 -20.77
N GLN A 525 6.20 -34.39 -19.64
CA GLN A 525 5.92 -35.59 -18.84
C GLN A 525 4.48 -35.59 -18.31
N MET A 526 3.96 -34.43 -17.90
CA MET A 526 2.71 -34.29 -17.13
C MET A 526 1.43 -34.22 -17.99
N GLN A 527 1.46 -34.76 -19.22
CA GLN A 527 0.38 -34.64 -20.22
C GLN A 527 -0.69 -35.74 -20.18
N SER A 528 -0.70 -36.63 -19.17
CA SER A 528 -1.79 -37.61 -18.98
C SER A 528 -2.08 -37.94 -17.51
N GLU A 529 -3.21 -38.59 -17.26
CA GLU A 529 -3.58 -39.12 -15.93
C GLU A 529 -2.63 -40.26 -15.45
N ASP A 530 -1.74 -40.78 -16.30
CA ASP A 530 -0.82 -41.87 -15.95
C ASP A 530 0.43 -41.37 -15.19
N TYR A 531 0.79 -40.09 -15.33
CA TYR A 531 1.94 -39.47 -14.64
C TYR A 531 1.74 -37.96 -14.47
N ASN A 532 1.81 -37.51 -13.21
CA ASN A 532 1.52 -36.13 -12.77
C ASN A 532 2.50 -35.62 -11.69
N GLY A 533 3.65 -36.29 -11.53
CA GLY A 533 4.67 -35.96 -10.51
C GLY A 533 4.28 -36.26 -9.05
N ALA A 534 3.19 -37.00 -8.78
CA ALA A 534 2.71 -37.24 -7.42
C ALA A 534 3.77 -37.86 -6.49
N GLY A 535 4.19 -37.09 -5.48
CA GLY A 535 5.21 -37.49 -4.49
C GLY A 535 6.66 -37.24 -4.91
N GLU A 536 6.88 -36.64 -6.07
CA GLU A 536 8.20 -36.21 -6.56
C GLU A 536 8.43 -34.71 -6.33
N TYR A 537 9.69 -34.34 -6.17
CA TYR A 537 10.14 -32.99 -5.85
C TYR A 537 10.99 -32.43 -7.00
N PHE A 538 10.74 -31.18 -7.36
CA PHE A 538 11.37 -30.43 -8.45
C PHE A 538 11.83 -29.08 -7.92
N VAL A 539 13.02 -28.61 -8.34
CA VAL A 539 13.55 -27.30 -7.96
C VAL A 539 14.08 -26.56 -9.17
N LEU A 540 13.77 -25.27 -9.26
CA LEU A 540 14.28 -24.36 -10.29
C LEU A 540 15.58 -23.71 -9.81
N THR A 541 16.57 -23.57 -10.70
CA THR A 541 17.88 -22.96 -10.37
C THR A 541 18.34 -21.89 -11.37
N ALA A 542 17.43 -21.44 -12.24
CA ALA A 542 17.65 -20.37 -13.21
C ALA A 542 16.30 -19.74 -13.59
N ASP A 543 16.29 -18.46 -13.91
CA ASP A 543 15.11 -17.81 -14.48
C ASP A 543 14.93 -18.21 -15.96
N LEU A 544 13.67 -18.43 -16.38
CA LEU A 544 13.32 -19.00 -17.67
C LEU A 544 12.47 -18.06 -18.53
N GLU A 545 12.66 -18.12 -19.84
CA GLU A 545 11.82 -17.43 -20.82
C GLU A 545 11.21 -18.42 -21.82
N LEU A 546 9.87 -18.46 -21.88
CA LEU A 546 9.06 -19.39 -22.66
C LEU A 546 8.24 -18.66 -23.75
N THR A 547 8.76 -17.52 -24.25
CA THR A 547 8.05 -16.57 -25.13
C THR A 547 8.11 -16.90 -26.62
N SER A 548 9.08 -17.72 -27.04
CA SER A 548 9.32 -18.03 -28.46
C SER A 548 8.20 -18.86 -29.12
N ALA A 549 7.25 -19.37 -28.34
CA ALA A 549 6.07 -20.09 -28.78
C ALA A 549 4.91 -19.91 -27.79
N ASP A 550 3.69 -20.22 -28.23
CA ASP A 550 2.49 -20.26 -27.38
C ASP A 550 2.59 -21.40 -26.34
N TRP A 551 2.82 -21.03 -25.07
CA TRP A 551 3.01 -21.95 -23.96
C TRP A 551 1.72 -22.72 -23.63
N LYS A 552 1.78 -24.05 -23.66
CA LYS A 552 0.63 -24.90 -23.30
C LYS A 552 0.66 -25.21 -21.79
N PRO A 553 -0.45 -25.05 -21.05
CA PRO A 553 -0.48 -25.31 -19.61
C PRO A 553 0.00 -26.73 -19.24
N VAL A 554 0.75 -26.87 -18.15
CA VAL A 554 1.09 -28.18 -17.56
C VAL A 554 -0.21 -28.88 -17.13
N PHE A 555 -0.53 -30.04 -17.70
CA PHE A 555 -1.92 -30.55 -17.66
C PHE A 555 -2.43 -30.87 -16.26
N GLN A 556 -1.71 -31.67 -15.48
CA GLN A 556 -2.00 -31.90 -14.08
C GLN A 556 -0.70 -32.11 -13.29
N PHE A 557 -0.55 -31.38 -12.18
CA PHE A 557 0.61 -31.50 -11.29
C PHE A 557 0.23 -31.77 -9.83
N ASP A 558 0.67 -32.93 -9.32
CA ASP A 558 0.40 -33.45 -7.97
C ASP A 558 1.69 -33.55 -7.10
N GLY A 559 2.84 -33.10 -7.61
CA GLY A 559 4.15 -33.14 -6.93
C GLY A 559 4.47 -31.88 -6.11
N SER A 560 5.75 -31.67 -5.78
CA SER A 560 6.23 -30.44 -5.16
C SER A 560 7.18 -29.70 -6.10
N PHE A 561 6.82 -28.48 -6.51
CA PHE A 561 7.65 -27.62 -7.36
C PHE A 561 8.09 -26.40 -6.57
N ASP A 562 9.40 -26.28 -6.35
CA ASP A 562 10.01 -25.12 -5.71
C ASP A 562 10.66 -24.22 -6.76
N GLY A 563 10.13 -23.02 -6.93
CA GLY A 563 10.70 -21.99 -7.79
C GLY A 563 11.99 -21.39 -7.23
N ASN A 564 12.31 -21.58 -5.94
CA ASN A 564 13.54 -21.10 -5.31
C ASN A 564 13.81 -19.59 -5.53
N GLY A 565 12.75 -18.78 -5.64
CA GLY A 565 12.80 -17.34 -5.92
C GLY A 565 12.88 -16.95 -7.40
N HIS A 566 13.04 -17.93 -8.31
CA HIS A 566 13.22 -17.67 -9.74
C HIS A 566 11.93 -17.27 -10.47
N THR A 567 12.12 -16.60 -11.60
CA THR A 567 11.04 -16.11 -12.47
C THR A 567 10.87 -16.94 -13.73
N ILE A 568 9.64 -17.32 -14.06
CA ILE A 568 9.26 -17.87 -15.37
C ILE A 568 8.44 -16.84 -16.14
N LEU A 569 9.00 -16.33 -17.23
CA LEU A 569 8.34 -15.45 -18.19
C LEU A 569 7.73 -16.28 -19.32
N PHE A 570 6.42 -16.16 -19.59
CA PHE A 570 5.74 -16.94 -20.63
C PHE A 570 4.67 -16.15 -21.39
N THR A 571 4.34 -16.60 -22.61
CA THR A 571 3.23 -16.07 -23.41
C THR A 571 2.27 -17.20 -23.80
N GLN A 572 0.96 -16.98 -23.65
CA GLN A 572 -0.06 -18.00 -23.90
C GLN A 572 -1.26 -17.43 -24.65
N GLN A 573 -1.75 -18.19 -25.63
CA GLN A 573 -2.92 -17.90 -26.46
C GLN A 573 -3.92 -19.07 -26.50
N GLU A 574 -3.46 -20.32 -26.46
CA GLU A 574 -4.33 -21.50 -26.34
C GLU A 574 -4.26 -22.12 -24.93
N GLY A 575 -5.39 -22.08 -24.23
CA GLY A 575 -5.63 -22.87 -23.04
C GLY A 575 -5.89 -24.35 -23.34
N MET A 576 -6.23 -25.11 -22.31
CA MET A 576 -6.26 -26.58 -22.33
C MET A 576 -7.62 -27.18 -21.92
N PHE A 577 -8.07 -28.20 -22.65
CA PHE A 577 -9.28 -28.99 -22.34
C PHE A 577 -8.93 -30.27 -21.57
N ILE A 578 -9.69 -30.58 -20.51
CA ILE A 578 -9.55 -31.85 -19.75
C ILE A 578 -10.48 -32.97 -20.21
N THR A 579 -11.48 -32.69 -21.06
CA THR A 579 -12.42 -33.72 -21.51
C THR A 579 -12.98 -33.43 -22.90
N ASN A 580 -13.25 -34.51 -23.63
CA ASN A 580 -13.94 -34.45 -24.91
C ASN A 580 -15.47 -34.27 -24.76
N ASP A 581 -16.06 -34.50 -23.58
CA ASP A 581 -17.50 -34.33 -23.35
C ASP A 581 -17.89 -32.85 -23.42
N VAL A 582 -18.67 -32.50 -24.45
CA VAL A 582 -19.23 -31.16 -24.72
C VAL A 582 -20.09 -30.58 -23.59
N ASN A 583 -20.49 -31.39 -22.60
CA ASN A 583 -21.26 -30.95 -21.44
C ASN A 583 -20.41 -30.66 -20.20
N GLN A 584 -19.11 -31.00 -20.22
CA GLN A 584 -18.19 -30.86 -19.09
C GLN A 584 -16.86 -30.19 -19.48
N ARG A 585 -16.83 -29.44 -20.60
CA ARG A 585 -15.63 -28.71 -21.03
C ARG A 585 -15.36 -27.51 -20.12
N PHE A 586 -14.54 -27.76 -19.12
CA PHE A 586 -13.67 -26.75 -18.54
C PHE A 586 -12.50 -26.49 -19.48
N TYR A 587 -12.08 -25.23 -19.54
CA TYR A 587 -10.94 -24.77 -20.33
C TYR A 587 -10.04 -23.94 -19.41
N TYR A 588 -8.75 -24.27 -19.37
CA TYR A 588 -7.80 -23.76 -18.36
C TYR A 588 -6.63 -23.01 -18.99
N PHE A 589 -6.26 -21.89 -18.38
CA PHE A 589 -5.09 -21.06 -18.76
C PHE A 589 -4.22 -20.78 -17.53
N GLY A 590 -2.93 -20.57 -17.78
CA GLY A 590 -1.86 -20.38 -16.81
C GLY A 590 -0.63 -21.22 -17.12
N LEU A 591 0.42 -21.05 -16.31
CA LEU A 591 1.61 -21.91 -16.35
C LEU A 591 1.22 -23.38 -16.11
N PHE A 592 0.39 -23.62 -15.10
CA PHE A 592 -0.25 -24.90 -14.78
C PHE A 592 -1.75 -24.87 -15.14
N GLY A 593 -2.26 -25.95 -15.75
CA GLY A 593 -3.70 -26.13 -16.01
C GLY A 593 -4.45 -26.54 -14.75
N ILE A 594 -4.07 -27.69 -14.16
CA ILE A 594 -4.56 -28.18 -12.88
C ILE A 594 -3.38 -28.38 -11.92
N GLN A 595 -3.49 -27.80 -10.72
CA GLN A 595 -2.50 -27.88 -9.66
C GLN A 595 -3.11 -28.53 -8.41
N ARG A 596 -2.53 -29.63 -7.93
CA ARG A 596 -2.99 -30.41 -6.76
C ARG A 596 -1.92 -30.61 -5.69
N GLY A 597 -0.66 -30.54 -6.09
CA GLY A 597 0.48 -30.69 -5.21
C GLY A 597 0.83 -29.39 -4.48
N THR A 598 2.12 -29.05 -4.45
CA THR A 598 2.63 -27.76 -3.96
C THR A 598 3.38 -27.05 -5.07
N VAL A 599 3.11 -25.76 -5.27
CA VAL A 599 3.95 -24.84 -6.06
C VAL A 599 4.38 -23.72 -5.11
N SER A 600 5.68 -23.53 -4.90
CA SER A 600 6.18 -22.53 -3.95
C SER A 600 7.30 -21.66 -4.51
N ASN A 601 7.54 -20.50 -3.90
CA ASN A 601 8.69 -19.62 -4.16
C ASN A 601 8.89 -19.28 -5.65
N LEU A 602 7.80 -19.10 -6.39
CA LEU A 602 7.81 -18.97 -7.86
C LEU A 602 7.21 -17.63 -8.29
N ASN A 603 7.97 -16.88 -9.08
CA ASN A 603 7.50 -15.67 -9.74
C ASN A 603 7.09 -16.00 -11.18
N VAL A 604 5.94 -15.50 -11.64
CA VAL A 604 5.52 -15.64 -13.05
C VAL A 604 5.24 -14.30 -13.70
N SER A 605 5.62 -14.20 -14.98
CA SER A 605 5.51 -12.97 -15.75
C SER A 605 5.12 -13.22 -17.20
N GLY A 606 4.71 -12.16 -17.90
CA GLY A 606 4.37 -12.19 -19.32
C GLY A 606 2.88 -11.99 -19.56
N GLU A 607 2.30 -12.77 -20.49
CA GLU A 607 1.01 -12.43 -21.08
C GLU A 607 0.13 -13.65 -21.42
N ILE A 608 -1.15 -13.56 -21.08
CA ILE A 608 -2.19 -14.51 -21.47
C ILE A 608 -3.25 -13.77 -22.29
N ILE A 609 -3.30 -14.04 -23.60
CA ILE A 609 -4.39 -13.59 -24.49
C ILE A 609 -5.40 -14.74 -24.62
N VAL A 610 -6.51 -14.64 -23.91
CA VAL A 610 -7.51 -15.70 -23.81
C VAL A 610 -8.39 -15.76 -25.05
N ASN A 611 -7.98 -16.57 -26.02
CA ASN A 611 -8.70 -16.77 -27.28
C ASN A 611 -9.66 -17.98 -27.17
N ILE A 612 -10.97 -17.73 -27.32
CA ILE A 612 -12.01 -18.76 -27.22
C ILE A 612 -12.35 -19.31 -28.63
N PRO A 613 -12.17 -20.62 -28.91
CA PRO A 613 -12.48 -21.18 -30.23
C PRO A 613 -13.97 -21.07 -30.59
N THR A 614 -14.27 -20.43 -31.72
CA THR A 614 -15.64 -20.08 -32.15
C THR A 614 -16.60 -21.27 -32.16
N GLY A 615 -17.78 -21.12 -31.55
CA GLY A 615 -18.80 -22.18 -31.51
C GLY A 615 -18.51 -23.33 -30.53
N VAL A 616 -17.46 -23.25 -29.71
CA VAL A 616 -17.26 -24.17 -28.58
C VAL A 616 -18.02 -23.66 -27.36
N LYS A 617 -19.08 -24.38 -26.97
CA LYS A 617 -19.76 -24.11 -25.71
C LYS A 617 -18.92 -24.63 -24.53
N LEU A 618 -18.53 -23.73 -23.64
CA LEU A 618 -17.81 -24.04 -22.40
C LEU A 618 -18.77 -24.16 -21.20
N GLY A 619 -18.32 -24.85 -20.15
CA GLY A 619 -18.99 -24.91 -18.85
C GLY A 619 -18.55 -23.75 -17.95
N TYR A 620 -17.24 -23.72 -17.67
CA TYR A 620 -16.52 -22.59 -17.08
C TYR A 620 -15.14 -22.49 -17.74
N LEU A 621 -14.65 -21.27 -17.90
CA LEU A 621 -13.30 -20.93 -18.33
C LEU A 621 -12.54 -20.42 -17.10
N ASN A 622 -11.44 -21.09 -16.72
CA ASN A 622 -10.67 -20.72 -15.53
C ASN A 622 -9.25 -20.27 -15.94
N VAL A 623 -8.87 -19.06 -15.57
CA VAL A 623 -7.63 -18.41 -16.02
C VAL A 623 -6.85 -17.91 -14.82
N GLY A 624 -5.65 -18.42 -14.59
CA GLY A 624 -4.73 -17.91 -13.56
C GLY A 624 -3.36 -17.62 -14.17
N GLY A 625 -2.60 -16.66 -13.63
CA GLY A 625 -1.19 -16.49 -14.04
C GLY A 625 -0.36 -17.74 -13.72
N ILE A 626 -0.52 -18.28 -12.50
CA ILE A 626 0.16 -19.51 -12.07
C ILE A 626 -0.66 -20.74 -12.41
N CYS A 627 -1.93 -20.79 -12.00
CA CYS A 627 -2.76 -21.99 -12.17
C CYS A 627 -4.19 -21.69 -12.62
N GLY A 628 -4.65 -22.35 -13.69
CA GLY A 628 -6.05 -22.27 -14.11
C GLY A 628 -7.00 -22.78 -13.02
N TYR A 629 -6.60 -23.83 -12.31
CA TYR A 629 -7.39 -24.44 -11.23
C TYR A 629 -6.48 -25.06 -10.17
N THR A 630 -6.80 -24.86 -8.89
CA THR A 630 -6.06 -25.46 -7.77
C THR A 630 -6.96 -26.19 -6.77
N GLU A 631 -6.53 -27.41 -6.42
CA GLU A 631 -6.95 -28.19 -5.23
C GLU A 631 -5.76 -28.39 -4.26
N GLY A 632 -4.60 -27.81 -4.57
CA GLY A 632 -3.34 -27.96 -3.84
C GLY A 632 -2.94 -26.69 -3.08
N THR A 633 -1.64 -26.57 -2.77
CA THR A 633 -1.06 -25.37 -2.17
C THR A 633 -0.26 -24.57 -3.21
N VAL A 634 -0.50 -23.26 -3.27
CA VAL A 634 0.35 -22.28 -3.96
C VAL A 634 0.86 -21.31 -2.90
N SER A 635 2.18 -21.21 -2.69
CA SER A 635 2.72 -20.43 -1.55
C SER A 635 4.00 -19.64 -1.81
N HIS A 636 4.10 -18.40 -1.31
CA HIS A 636 5.25 -17.51 -1.57
C HIS A 636 5.47 -17.27 -3.07
N CYS A 637 4.39 -17.05 -3.82
CA CYS A 637 4.43 -16.89 -5.27
C CYS A 637 3.89 -15.52 -5.72
N SER A 638 4.55 -14.90 -6.69
CA SER A 638 4.07 -13.64 -7.28
C SER A 638 3.69 -13.81 -8.76
N SER A 639 2.83 -12.91 -9.23
CA SER A 639 2.41 -12.84 -10.62
C SER A 639 2.26 -11.37 -11.03
N ASP A 640 2.88 -10.98 -12.15
CA ASP A 640 2.62 -9.70 -12.82
C ASP A 640 2.00 -9.88 -14.22
N VAL A 641 1.56 -11.11 -14.51
CA VAL A 641 1.03 -11.54 -15.81
C VAL A 641 -0.14 -10.66 -16.26
N VAL A 642 -0.04 -10.13 -17.47
CA VAL A 642 -1.09 -9.39 -18.16
C VAL A 642 -2.09 -10.38 -18.75
N ILE A 643 -3.36 -10.30 -18.36
CA ILE A 643 -4.42 -11.22 -18.80
C ILE A 643 -5.47 -10.42 -19.59
N ARG A 644 -5.60 -10.70 -20.89
CA ARG A 644 -6.58 -10.07 -21.79
C ARG A 644 -7.48 -11.11 -22.45
N PHE A 645 -8.69 -10.72 -22.87
CA PHE A 645 -9.65 -11.59 -23.56
C PHE A 645 -10.08 -10.96 -24.89
N GLU A 646 -10.01 -11.71 -26.00
CA GLU A 646 -10.55 -11.27 -27.31
C GLU A 646 -11.99 -11.79 -27.50
N ASP A 647 -12.92 -10.88 -27.82
CA ASP A 647 -14.34 -11.09 -28.15
C ASP A 647 -15.05 -12.35 -27.57
N GLY A 648 -15.45 -12.28 -26.29
CA GLY A 648 -16.04 -13.42 -25.58
C GLY A 648 -17.46 -13.83 -25.99
N GLU A 649 -17.60 -14.98 -26.69
CA GLU A 649 -18.88 -15.70 -26.82
C GLU A 649 -19.41 -16.20 -25.45
N ASN A 650 -20.74 -16.34 -25.35
CA ASN A 650 -21.54 -16.58 -24.13
C ASN A 650 -21.02 -17.73 -23.21
N THR A 651 -20.14 -17.35 -22.29
CA THR A 651 -19.37 -18.22 -21.38
C THR A 651 -19.30 -17.62 -19.97
N LYS A 652 -19.16 -18.47 -18.96
CA LYS A 652 -18.80 -18.08 -17.58
C LYS A 652 -17.29 -18.13 -17.38
N ILE A 653 -16.71 -17.05 -16.89
CA ILE A 653 -15.26 -16.89 -16.70
C ILE A 653 -14.95 -16.72 -15.22
N ASN A 654 -13.95 -17.45 -14.74
CA ASN A 654 -13.31 -17.24 -13.45
C ASN A 654 -11.84 -16.87 -13.72
N VAL A 655 -11.41 -15.66 -13.39
CA VAL A 655 -10.04 -15.17 -13.66
C VAL A 655 -9.36 -14.63 -12.41
N GLY A 656 -8.15 -15.11 -12.16
CA GLY A 656 -7.28 -14.69 -11.07
C GLY A 656 -5.91 -14.27 -11.59
N GLY A 657 -5.24 -13.34 -10.91
CA GLY A 657 -3.81 -13.08 -11.18
C GLY A 657 -2.92 -14.25 -10.78
N ILE A 658 -3.30 -15.00 -9.73
CA ILE A 658 -2.65 -16.25 -9.30
C ILE A 658 -3.45 -17.46 -9.81
N ALA A 659 -4.73 -17.57 -9.43
CA ALA A 659 -5.53 -18.79 -9.58
C ALA A 659 -6.90 -18.54 -10.23
N GLY A 660 -7.21 -19.21 -11.36
CA GLY A 660 -8.53 -19.08 -12.00
C GLY A 660 -9.68 -19.53 -11.10
N GLN A 661 -9.57 -20.73 -10.54
CA GLN A 661 -10.48 -21.23 -9.51
C GLN A 661 -9.75 -22.02 -8.42
N ILE A 662 -10.11 -21.75 -7.16
CA ILE A 662 -9.71 -22.54 -5.99
C ILE A 662 -10.85 -23.53 -5.65
N TYR A 663 -10.53 -24.78 -5.37
CA TYR A 663 -11.48 -25.82 -4.98
C TYR A 663 -10.94 -26.61 -3.78
N SER A 664 -11.81 -27.18 -2.95
CA SER A 664 -11.39 -28.11 -1.88
C SER A 664 -12.24 -29.38 -1.85
N TYR A 665 -11.56 -30.53 -1.80
CA TYR A 665 -12.15 -31.82 -1.40
C TYR A 665 -11.61 -32.25 -0.03
N SER A 666 -12.24 -33.23 0.61
CA SER A 666 -11.91 -33.66 1.99
C SER A 666 -10.47 -34.14 2.22
N ASN A 667 -9.70 -34.34 1.15
CA ASN A 667 -8.33 -34.85 1.17
C ASN A 667 -7.32 -33.85 0.59
N PHE A 668 -7.80 -32.77 -0.05
CA PHE A 668 -7.03 -31.81 -0.84
C PHE A 668 -7.67 -30.42 -0.66
N PRO A 669 -7.18 -29.62 0.31
CA PRO A 669 -7.63 -28.25 0.50
C PRO A 669 -6.89 -27.32 -0.48
N GLY A 670 -7.64 -26.62 -1.33
CA GLY A 670 -7.09 -25.54 -2.15
C GLY A 670 -6.67 -24.36 -1.28
N VAL A 671 -5.38 -24.04 -1.29
CA VAL A 671 -4.77 -23.00 -0.47
C VAL A 671 -3.88 -22.11 -1.34
N VAL A 672 -4.09 -20.80 -1.26
CA VAL A 672 -3.21 -19.79 -1.87
C VAL A 672 -2.75 -18.86 -0.75
N GLU A 673 -1.45 -18.86 -0.44
CA GLU A 673 -0.94 -18.19 0.76
C GLU A 673 0.39 -17.48 0.54
N TYR A 674 0.58 -16.30 1.14
CA TYR A 674 1.78 -15.48 0.89
C TYR A 674 1.98 -15.21 -0.62
N CYS A 675 0.90 -14.83 -1.33
CA CYS A 675 0.94 -14.59 -2.78
C CYS A 675 0.55 -13.15 -3.15
N GLY A 676 1.18 -12.61 -4.17
CA GLY A 676 0.98 -11.23 -4.64
C GLY A 676 0.62 -11.16 -6.12
N TYR A 677 -0.31 -10.27 -6.49
CA TYR A 677 -0.57 -9.91 -7.89
C TYR A 677 -0.32 -8.42 -8.16
N SER A 678 0.36 -8.13 -9.26
CA SER A 678 0.72 -6.77 -9.70
C SER A 678 0.57 -6.53 -11.22
N GLY A 679 -0.08 -7.46 -11.94
CA GLY A 679 -0.34 -7.31 -13.38
C GLY A 679 -1.63 -6.52 -13.69
N SER A 680 -2.18 -6.73 -14.89
CA SER A 680 -3.49 -6.19 -15.28
C SER A 680 -4.41 -7.27 -15.87
N ILE A 681 -5.66 -7.31 -15.42
CA ILE A 681 -6.71 -8.22 -15.92
C ILE A 681 -7.77 -7.40 -16.67
N THR A 682 -7.90 -7.61 -17.98
CA THR A 682 -8.89 -6.92 -18.84
C THR A 682 -9.83 -7.94 -19.50
N VAL A 683 -11.12 -7.92 -19.13
CA VAL A 683 -12.10 -8.93 -19.56
C VAL A 683 -13.26 -8.31 -20.33
N ASN A 684 -13.65 -8.90 -21.47
CA ASN A 684 -14.90 -8.59 -22.16
C ASN A 684 -15.67 -9.91 -22.42
N ALA A 685 -16.74 -10.16 -21.65
CA ALA A 685 -17.47 -11.43 -21.69
C ALA A 685 -18.92 -11.33 -21.19
N THR A 686 -19.65 -12.45 -21.12
CA THR A 686 -21.05 -12.44 -20.63
C THR A 686 -21.14 -12.50 -19.10
N VAL A 687 -20.45 -13.44 -18.43
CA VAL A 687 -20.46 -13.57 -16.96
C VAL A 687 -19.04 -13.76 -16.45
N VAL A 688 -18.60 -12.92 -15.52
CA VAL A 688 -17.23 -12.87 -15.01
C VAL A 688 -17.21 -12.92 -13.47
N ASN A 689 -16.34 -13.75 -12.91
CA ASN A 689 -15.83 -13.62 -11.54
C ASN A 689 -14.32 -13.33 -11.66
N ALA A 690 -13.88 -12.13 -11.33
CA ALA A 690 -12.50 -11.69 -11.47
C ALA A 690 -11.93 -11.19 -10.14
N GLY A 691 -10.73 -11.62 -9.77
CA GLY A 691 -10.02 -11.06 -8.61
C GLY A 691 -8.50 -11.09 -8.75
N GLY A 692 -7.80 -10.20 -8.04
CA GLY A 692 -6.35 -10.08 -8.15
C GLY A 692 -5.62 -11.37 -7.77
N ILE A 693 -6.07 -12.07 -6.73
CA ILE A 693 -5.55 -13.40 -6.39
C ILE A 693 -6.34 -14.49 -7.13
N ALA A 694 -7.68 -14.50 -7.01
CA ALA A 694 -8.50 -15.61 -7.52
C ALA A 694 -9.82 -15.19 -8.19
N GLY A 695 -10.22 -15.92 -9.23
CA GLY A 695 -11.53 -15.71 -9.86
C GLY A 695 -12.70 -16.20 -9.02
N HIS A 696 -12.66 -17.47 -8.63
CA HIS A 696 -13.72 -18.12 -7.85
C HIS A 696 -13.16 -19.11 -6.82
N MET A 697 -13.83 -19.29 -5.67
CA MET A 697 -13.47 -20.29 -4.65
C MET A 697 -14.67 -21.14 -4.22
N LEU A 698 -14.54 -22.46 -4.36
CA LEU A 698 -15.52 -23.47 -3.92
C LEU A 698 -14.93 -24.33 -2.78
N GLY A 699 -14.64 -23.65 -1.67
CA GLY A 699 -13.93 -24.22 -0.52
C GLY A 699 -12.42 -24.01 -0.63
N GLY A 700 -11.79 -23.60 0.46
CA GLY A 700 -10.34 -23.34 0.49
C GLY A 700 -9.93 -22.17 1.37
N THR A 701 -8.67 -21.76 1.25
CA THR A 701 -8.08 -20.63 1.98
C THR A 701 -7.34 -19.70 1.02
N ILE A 702 -7.56 -18.38 1.16
CA ILE A 702 -6.60 -17.36 0.74
C ILE A 702 -6.10 -16.68 2.01
N ARG A 703 -4.78 -16.64 2.26
CA ARG A 703 -4.26 -15.97 3.46
C ARG A 703 -2.93 -15.24 3.24
N GLN A 704 -2.79 -14.06 3.83
CA GLN A 704 -1.60 -13.23 3.71
C GLN A 704 -1.26 -12.94 2.23
N CYS A 705 -2.28 -12.67 1.41
CA CYS A 705 -2.12 -12.37 -0.01
C CYS A 705 -2.52 -10.92 -0.33
N PHE A 706 -1.94 -10.35 -1.38
CA PHE A 706 -2.20 -8.95 -1.76
C PHE A 706 -2.46 -8.75 -3.25
N ASN A 707 -3.23 -7.71 -3.56
CA ASN A 707 -3.38 -7.21 -4.92
C ASN A 707 -2.95 -5.75 -5.04
N ASN A 708 -1.97 -5.50 -5.90
CA ASN A 708 -1.61 -4.17 -6.41
C ASN A 708 -1.92 -4.02 -7.91
N GLY A 709 -2.36 -5.11 -8.58
CA GLY A 709 -2.69 -5.15 -10.00
C GLY A 709 -4.09 -4.62 -10.33
N THR A 710 -4.29 -4.18 -11.57
CA THR A 710 -5.54 -3.56 -12.02
C THR A 710 -6.51 -4.58 -12.60
N LEU A 711 -7.81 -4.36 -12.38
CA LEU A 711 -8.90 -5.17 -12.91
C LEU A 711 -9.89 -4.27 -13.63
N ASP A 712 -10.10 -4.48 -14.94
CA ASP A 712 -11.15 -3.83 -15.73
C ASP A 712 -12.02 -4.87 -16.45
N ILE A 713 -13.33 -4.84 -16.16
CA ILE A 713 -14.24 -5.95 -16.43
C ILE A 713 -15.49 -5.42 -17.14
N THR A 714 -15.58 -5.65 -18.45
CA THR A 714 -16.83 -5.47 -19.22
C THR A 714 -17.62 -6.78 -19.25
N ALA A 715 -18.86 -6.73 -18.75
CA ALA A 715 -19.71 -7.90 -18.58
C ALA A 715 -21.11 -7.72 -19.18
N GLY A 716 -21.60 -8.70 -19.94
CA GLY A 716 -22.95 -8.71 -20.49
C GLY A 716 -24.07 -8.87 -19.44
N ASP A 717 -23.81 -9.63 -18.37
CA ASP A 717 -24.76 -10.01 -17.32
C ASP A 717 -24.09 -10.01 -15.92
N SER A 718 -24.87 -10.28 -14.87
CA SER A 718 -24.49 -10.25 -13.45
C SER A 718 -23.11 -10.88 -13.16
N SER A 719 -22.17 -10.03 -12.75
CA SER A 719 -20.73 -10.35 -12.63
C SER A 719 -20.08 -9.66 -11.42
N HIS A 720 -18.91 -10.14 -11.03
CA HIS A 720 -18.27 -9.81 -9.75
C HIS A 720 -16.77 -9.52 -9.92
N GLY A 721 -16.35 -8.31 -9.55
CA GLY A 721 -14.94 -7.92 -9.43
C GLY A 721 -14.56 -7.78 -7.95
N GLY A 722 -13.46 -8.37 -7.51
CA GLY A 722 -12.99 -8.21 -6.14
C GLY A 722 -11.48 -8.22 -6.02
N GLY A 723 -10.90 -7.23 -5.33
CA GLY A 723 -9.44 -7.04 -5.30
C GLY A 723 -8.62 -8.28 -4.95
N ILE A 724 -9.09 -9.09 -3.99
CA ILE A 724 -8.52 -10.42 -3.73
C ILE A 724 -9.26 -11.51 -4.52
N ILE A 725 -10.59 -11.55 -4.47
CA ILE A 725 -11.39 -12.61 -5.09
C ILE A 725 -12.67 -12.14 -5.79
N GLY A 726 -12.93 -12.66 -7.00
CA GLY A 726 -14.15 -12.38 -7.75
C GLY A 726 -15.42 -12.85 -7.03
N SER A 727 -15.55 -14.16 -6.77
CA SER A 727 -16.66 -14.66 -5.95
C SER A 727 -16.40 -15.92 -5.13
N ILE A 728 -17.06 -15.97 -3.97
CA ILE A 728 -17.40 -17.17 -3.21
C ILE A 728 -18.92 -17.33 -3.33
N TYR A 729 -19.35 -18.41 -3.98
CA TYR A 729 -20.77 -18.77 -4.07
C TYR A 729 -20.92 -20.28 -4.14
N ASP A 730 -21.71 -20.83 -3.22
CA ASP A 730 -22.13 -22.23 -3.24
C ASP A 730 -23.53 -22.35 -2.63
N THR A 731 -24.26 -23.37 -3.10
CA THR A 731 -25.63 -23.70 -2.70
C THR A 731 -25.72 -25.07 -2.03
N TYR A 732 -24.67 -25.92 -2.10
CA TYR A 732 -24.69 -27.29 -1.58
C TYR A 732 -23.32 -27.76 -1.04
N TYR A 733 -23.31 -28.23 0.21
CA TYR A 733 -22.22 -28.94 0.93
C TYR A 733 -21.26 -28.09 1.80
N THR A 734 -20.22 -28.75 2.31
CA THR A 734 -19.84 -28.70 3.73
C THR A 734 -18.46 -28.10 4.00
N ASN A 735 -17.95 -27.28 3.08
CA ASN A 735 -16.57 -26.82 3.11
C ASN A 735 -16.48 -25.40 3.66
N THR A 736 -15.53 -25.15 4.56
CA THR A 736 -15.18 -23.80 5.00
C THR A 736 -14.49 -23.03 3.86
N ARG A 737 -14.59 -21.70 3.91
CA ARG A 737 -13.87 -20.76 3.05
C ARG A 737 -13.23 -19.74 3.96
N VAL A 738 -11.95 -19.47 3.80
CA VAL A 738 -11.19 -18.54 4.64
C VAL A 738 -10.54 -17.48 3.76
N ILE A 739 -10.74 -16.21 4.10
CA ILE A 739 -9.89 -15.11 3.63
C ILE A 739 -9.31 -14.43 4.86
N GLU A 740 -7.98 -14.48 5.03
CA GLU A 740 -7.32 -13.99 6.25
C GLU A 740 -6.10 -13.11 5.97
N SER A 741 -6.07 -11.93 6.58
CA SER A 741 -4.94 -10.99 6.52
C SER A 741 -4.52 -10.61 5.09
N CYS A 742 -5.48 -10.30 4.22
CA CYS A 742 -5.24 -9.94 2.82
C CYS A 742 -5.52 -8.45 2.57
N TYR A 743 -4.87 -7.84 1.58
CA TYR A 743 -5.13 -6.43 1.23
C TYR A 743 -5.20 -6.12 -0.26
N ASN A 744 -5.92 -5.05 -0.60
CA ASN A 744 -6.06 -4.56 -1.97
C ASN A 744 -5.73 -3.07 -2.11
N TRP A 745 -4.73 -2.78 -2.95
CA TRP A 745 -4.38 -1.43 -3.44
C TRP A 745 -4.72 -1.29 -4.94
N GLY A 746 -4.83 -2.40 -5.67
CA GLY A 746 -5.18 -2.39 -7.08
C GLY A 746 -6.61 -1.88 -7.36
N ALA A 747 -6.76 -1.18 -8.49
CA ALA A 747 -8.04 -0.66 -8.95
C ALA A 747 -8.96 -1.79 -9.47
N VAL A 748 -10.26 -1.71 -9.17
CA VAL A 748 -11.29 -2.66 -9.61
C VAL A 748 -12.46 -1.94 -10.27
N SER A 749 -12.54 -2.05 -11.59
CA SER A 749 -13.61 -1.54 -12.46
C SER A 749 -14.48 -2.68 -12.97
N ILE A 750 -15.81 -2.54 -12.89
CA ILE A 750 -16.75 -3.50 -13.49
C ILE A 750 -18.00 -2.83 -14.10
N THR A 751 -18.12 -2.96 -15.42
CA THR A 751 -19.19 -2.32 -16.22
C THR A 751 -20.10 -3.36 -16.86
N SER A 752 -21.41 -3.22 -16.64
CA SER A 752 -22.44 -4.08 -17.22
C SER A 752 -23.77 -3.35 -17.43
N SER A 753 -24.62 -3.95 -18.28
CA SER A 753 -26.05 -3.62 -18.39
C SER A 753 -26.92 -4.29 -17.31
N SER A 754 -26.35 -5.23 -16.56
CA SER A 754 -26.97 -5.93 -15.41
C SER A 754 -26.33 -5.53 -14.09
N SER A 755 -26.91 -5.99 -12.98
CA SER A 755 -26.36 -5.73 -11.63
C SER A 755 -25.00 -6.38 -11.45
N VAL A 756 -23.95 -5.57 -11.31
CA VAL A 756 -22.57 -5.97 -11.00
C VAL A 756 -22.16 -5.53 -9.59
N ASN A 757 -21.06 -6.06 -9.06
CA ASN A 757 -20.52 -5.73 -7.73
C ASN A 757 -18.99 -5.55 -7.79
N ALA A 758 -18.46 -4.49 -7.17
CA ALA A 758 -17.04 -4.22 -6.99
C ALA A 758 -16.67 -4.24 -5.50
N GLY A 759 -15.82 -5.18 -5.08
CA GLY A 759 -15.35 -5.31 -3.70
C GLY A 759 -13.85 -5.06 -3.55
N GLY A 760 -13.43 -4.37 -2.48
CA GLY A 760 -12.01 -4.24 -2.17
C GLY A 760 -11.35 -5.60 -1.88
N ILE A 761 -12.03 -6.51 -1.19
CA ILE A 761 -11.54 -7.88 -0.97
C ILE A 761 -12.30 -8.89 -1.84
N ALA A 762 -13.63 -8.92 -1.79
CA ALA A 762 -14.43 -9.93 -2.48
C ALA A 762 -15.61 -9.32 -3.27
N GLY A 763 -15.74 -9.60 -4.56
CA GLY A 763 -16.84 -9.08 -5.38
C GLY A 763 -18.22 -9.60 -4.94
N TYR A 764 -18.28 -10.86 -4.52
CA TYR A 764 -19.49 -11.51 -4.00
C TYR A 764 -19.12 -12.62 -3.01
N PHE A 765 -19.58 -12.55 -1.75
CA PHE A 765 -19.23 -13.50 -0.69
C PHE A 765 -20.49 -14.10 -0.05
N VAL A 766 -20.96 -15.23 -0.58
CA VAL A 766 -22.21 -15.86 -0.13
C VAL A 766 -22.06 -17.36 0.09
N ALA A 767 -22.35 -17.81 1.32
CA ALA A 767 -22.30 -19.21 1.73
C ALA A 767 -23.69 -19.71 2.17
N GLU A 768 -24.52 -20.16 1.23
CA GLU A 768 -25.90 -20.56 1.54
C GLU A 768 -25.99 -21.98 2.13
N ASN A 769 -26.93 -22.17 3.07
CA ASN A 769 -27.41 -23.47 3.56
C ASN A 769 -26.34 -24.46 4.08
N SER A 770 -25.18 -23.97 4.58
CA SER A 770 -24.14 -24.85 5.12
C SER A 770 -24.56 -25.58 6.40
N THR A 771 -23.94 -26.75 6.63
CA THR A 771 -23.93 -27.48 7.91
C THR A 771 -22.52 -27.69 8.47
N SER A 772 -21.53 -26.96 7.95
CA SER A 772 -20.18 -26.85 8.49
C SER A 772 -20.07 -25.69 9.49
N ASP A 773 -18.87 -25.45 10.01
CA ASP A 773 -18.50 -24.16 10.57
C ASP A 773 -18.60 -23.03 9.51
N ALA A 774 -18.63 -21.78 9.97
CA ALA A 774 -18.79 -20.62 9.10
C ALA A 774 -17.63 -20.42 8.12
N SER A 775 -17.90 -19.75 6.99
CA SER A 775 -16.85 -19.15 6.16
C SER A 775 -16.38 -17.84 6.77
N THR A 776 -15.08 -17.59 6.86
CA THR A 776 -14.50 -16.41 7.50
C THR A 776 -13.90 -15.43 6.49
N ILE A 777 -14.01 -14.14 6.81
CA ILE A 777 -13.24 -13.06 6.21
C ILE A 777 -12.74 -12.14 7.32
N SER A 778 -11.42 -12.09 7.53
CA SER A 778 -10.84 -11.42 8.70
C SER A 778 -9.44 -10.84 8.50
N GLY A 779 -9.13 -9.78 9.26
CA GLY A 779 -7.83 -9.11 9.19
C GLY A 779 -7.54 -8.39 7.87
N CYS A 780 -8.55 -8.17 7.02
CA CYS A 780 -8.35 -7.64 5.67
C CYS A 780 -8.62 -6.13 5.56
N TYR A 781 -8.01 -5.45 4.58
CA TYR A 781 -8.32 -4.04 4.28
C TYR A 781 -8.16 -3.71 2.79
N SER A 782 -8.80 -2.62 2.32
CA SER A 782 -8.61 -2.12 0.95
C SER A 782 -8.46 -0.60 0.94
N ILE A 783 -7.62 -0.11 0.03
CA ILE A 783 -7.49 1.30 -0.35
C ILE A 783 -7.52 1.52 -1.88
N GLY A 784 -7.48 0.44 -2.68
CA GLY A 784 -7.61 0.53 -4.14
C GLY A 784 -8.98 1.05 -4.58
N THR A 785 -9.01 1.79 -5.70
CA THR A 785 -10.21 2.43 -6.24
C THR A 785 -11.23 1.40 -6.74
N LEU A 786 -12.52 1.64 -6.46
CA LEU A 786 -13.62 0.71 -6.77
C LEU A 786 -14.69 1.41 -7.60
N SER A 787 -14.99 0.87 -8.78
CA SER A 787 -16.03 1.37 -9.68
C SER A 787 -16.94 0.24 -10.15
N SER A 788 -18.27 0.48 -10.16
CA SER A 788 -19.21 -0.43 -10.81
C SER A 788 -20.38 0.34 -11.44
N SER A 789 -20.82 -0.08 -12.63
CA SER A 789 -21.97 0.54 -13.32
C SER A 789 -23.32 0.40 -12.59
N SER A 790 -23.33 -0.33 -11.47
CA SER A 790 -24.50 -0.53 -10.59
C SER A 790 -24.39 0.20 -9.24
N GLY A 791 -23.28 0.90 -8.97
CA GLY A 791 -23.02 1.55 -7.68
C GLY A 791 -22.86 0.59 -6.48
N ASN A 792 -22.74 -0.72 -6.72
CA ASN A 792 -22.49 -1.71 -5.68
C ASN A 792 -20.98 -1.78 -5.38
N ASN A 793 -20.45 -0.74 -4.72
CA ASN A 793 -19.04 -0.66 -4.32
C ASN A 793 -18.93 -0.87 -2.80
N SER A 794 -17.88 -1.55 -2.31
CA SER A 794 -17.55 -1.55 -0.87
C SER A 794 -16.10 -1.99 -0.60
N PRO A 795 -15.43 -1.50 0.46
CA PRO A 795 -14.05 -1.86 0.77
C PRO A 795 -13.85 -3.35 1.11
N LEU A 796 -14.90 -4.09 1.50
CA LEU A 796 -14.83 -5.53 1.74
C LEU A 796 -15.58 -6.34 0.67
N SER A 797 -16.92 -6.35 0.72
CA SER A 797 -17.76 -7.00 -0.27
C SER A 797 -19.19 -6.44 -0.31
N PRO A 798 -19.69 -6.00 -1.48
CA PRO A 798 -21.06 -5.46 -1.63
C PRO A 798 -22.18 -6.47 -1.32
N LYS A 799 -21.84 -7.76 -1.23
CA LYS A 799 -22.78 -8.87 -1.02
C LYS A 799 -22.16 -9.92 -0.07
N VAL A 800 -22.27 -9.67 1.23
CA VAL A 800 -22.01 -10.66 2.30
C VAL A 800 -23.34 -11.25 2.80
N ASN A 801 -23.53 -12.57 2.67
CA ASN A 801 -24.75 -13.28 3.11
C ASN A 801 -24.50 -14.78 3.41
N GLY A 802 -25.39 -15.41 4.18
CA GLY A 802 -25.34 -16.84 4.50
C GLY A 802 -24.58 -17.15 5.81
N HIS A 803 -23.94 -18.32 5.90
CA HIS A 803 -23.16 -18.71 7.08
C HIS A 803 -21.73 -18.16 7.01
N VAL A 804 -21.62 -16.85 7.23
CA VAL A 804 -20.38 -16.08 7.10
C VAL A 804 -20.08 -15.33 8.39
N GLU A 805 -18.82 -15.37 8.82
CA GLU A 805 -18.29 -14.57 9.93
C GLU A 805 -17.30 -13.53 9.39
N VAL A 806 -17.47 -12.29 9.85
CA VAL A 806 -16.71 -11.10 9.43
C VAL A 806 -16.08 -10.51 10.68
N ASN A 807 -14.75 -10.47 10.77
CA ASN A 807 -14.05 -10.07 11.99
C ASN A 807 -12.82 -9.20 11.69
N ASN A 808 -12.68 -8.04 12.33
CA ASN A 808 -11.43 -7.26 12.31
C ASN A 808 -10.96 -6.88 10.89
N ASN A 809 -11.89 -6.39 10.04
CA ASN A 809 -11.57 -5.87 8.71
C ASN A 809 -11.70 -4.35 8.70
N TYR A 810 -10.84 -3.65 7.97
CA TYR A 810 -10.66 -2.20 8.11
C TYR A 810 -10.72 -1.45 6.78
N CYS A 811 -10.95 -0.15 6.85
CA CYS A 811 -10.88 0.75 5.71
C CYS A 811 -10.36 2.14 6.14
N LEU A 812 -9.67 2.85 5.24
CA LEU A 812 -9.39 4.29 5.43
C LEU A 812 -10.61 5.13 5.01
N GLU A 813 -11.40 4.65 4.05
CA GLU A 813 -12.53 5.37 3.46
C GLU A 813 -13.71 4.45 3.15
N ASN A 814 -14.90 5.04 2.94
CA ASN A 814 -16.10 4.36 2.46
C ASN A 814 -16.55 3.17 3.32
N GLU A 815 -16.65 3.40 4.64
CA GLU A 815 -17.07 2.43 5.65
C GLU A 815 -18.37 1.69 5.29
N ASP A 816 -18.38 0.38 5.47
CA ASP A 816 -19.57 -0.46 5.30
C ASP A 816 -19.89 -1.25 6.58
N LYS A 817 -21.06 -1.91 6.60
CA LYS A 817 -21.52 -2.74 7.73
C LYS A 817 -20.62 -3.96 8.06
N ASN A 818 -19.56 -4.20 7.31
CA ASN A 818 -18.64 -5.34 7.41
C ASN A 818 -17.20 -4.89 7.73
N THR A 819 -16.94 -3.58 7.82
CA THR A 819 -15.63 -2.96 8.04
C THR A 819 -15.69 -1.94 9.17
N GLU A 820 -14.54 -1.66 9.78
CA GLU A 820 -14.36 -0.56 10.73
C GLU A 820 -13.48 0.51 10.08
N LYS A 821 -13.94 1.76 10.03
CA LYS A 821 -13.08 2.86 9.56
C LYS A 821 -12.04 3.22 10.63
N VAL A 822 -10.80 3.39 10.17
CA VAL A 822 -9.69 3.89 10.99
C VAL A 822 -9.30 5.30 10.55
N ALA A 823 -8.67 6.07 11.43
CA ALA A 823 -8.33 7.47 11.20
C ALA A 823 -7.15 7.66 10.25
N ASP A 824 -6.15 6.77 10.31
CA ASP A 824 -4.93 6.81 9.50
C ASP A 824 -4.25 5.43 9.37
N LYS A 825 -3.14 5.38 8.62
CA LYS A 825 -2.36 4.15 8.40
C LYS A 825 -1.67 3.61 9.67
N ALA A 826 -1.45 4.43 10.71
CA ALA A 826 -0.85 3.97 11.96
C ALA A 826 -1.87 3.24 12.84
N GLU A 827 -3.11 3.76 12.94
CA GLU A 827 -4.21 3.03 13.59
C GLU A 827 -4.53 1.73 12.85
N LEU A 828 -4.47 1.74 11.50
CA LEU A 828 -4.60 0.55 10.67
C LEU A 828 -3.58 -0.54 11.06
N PHE A 829 -2.30 -0.18 11.15
CA PHE A 829 -1.23 -1.09 11.57
C PHE A 829 -1.42 -1.61 13.00
N GLU A 830 -1.75 -0.74 13.97
CA GLU A 830 -1.97 -1.17 15.34
C GLU A 830 -3.10 -2.21 15.44
N LYS A 831 -4.24 -1.98 14.79
CA LYS A 831 -5.38 -2.91 14.82
C LYS A 831 -5.09 -4.22 14.09
N LEU A 832 -4.41 -4.17 12.94
CA LEU A 832 -4.03 -5.37 12.17
C LEU A 832 -2.98 -6.22 12.89
N ASN A 833 -1.97 -5.60 13.50
CA ASN A 833 -0.93 -6.30 14.25
C ASN A 833 -1.42 -6.81 15.63
N VAL A 834 -2.49 -6.22 16.19
CA VAL A 834 -3.21 -6.80 17.35
C VAL A 834 -4.04 -8.03 16.95
N TYR A 835 -4.61 -8.05 15.74
CA TYR A 835 -5.29 -9.25 15.21
C TYR A 835 -4.31 -10.37 14.86
N ALA A 836 -3.28 -10.05 14.08
CA ALA A 836 -2.28 -10.99 13.56
C ALA A 836 -0.85 -10.48 13.85
N PRO A 837 -0.30 -10.76 15.05
CA PRO A 837 1.03 -10.32 15.43
C PRO A 837 2.12 -10.90 14.53
N ASN A 838 3.02 -10.04 14.04
CA ASN A 838 4.11 -10.35 13.10
C ASN A 838 3.64 -10.75 11.68
N THR A 839 2.36 -10.54 11.32
CA THR A 839 1.89 -10.67 9.93
C THR A 839 2.11 -9.38 9.14
N TRP A 840 2.11 -8.23 9.81
CA TRP A 840 2.11 -6.90 9.21
C TRP A 840 3.35 -6.09 9.62
N PHE A 841 3.73 -5.13 8.78
CA PHE A 841 4.61 -4.02 9.15
C PHE A 841 4.04 -2.69 8.65
N ALA A 842 4.45 -1.60 9.29
CA ALA A 842 4.27 -0.25 8.76
C ALA A 842 5.57 0.16 8.06
N ASP A 843 5.45 0.50 6.78
CA ASP A 843 6.55 0.94 5.93
C ASP A 843 7.20 2.21 6.48
N LYS A 844 8.53 2.20 6.68
CA LYS A 844 9.22 3.34 7.31
C LYS A 844 9.32 4.59 6.43
N VAL A 845 9.04 4.48 5.12
CA VAL A 845 9.15 5.57 4.15
C VAL A 845 7.76 6.11 3.78
N THR A 846 6.82 5.23 3.41
CA THR A 846 5.49 5.62 2.92
C THR A 846 4.38 5.58 3.98
N GLY A 847 4.65 4.93 5.11
CA GLY A 847 3.67 4.66 6.17
C GLY A 847 2.63 3.59 5.83
N ASP A 848 2.77 2.87 4.71
CA ASP A 848 1.82 1.84 4.27
C ASP A 848 1.87 0.56 5.11
N VAL A 849 0.73 -0.13 5.20
CA VAL A 849 0.57 -1.31 6.06
C VAL A 849 0.66 -2.58 5.22
N ARG A 850 1.89 -3.09 5.07
CA ARG A 850 2.24 -4.19 4.17
C ARG A 850 2.44 -5.49 4.96
N LEU A 851 2.44 -6.62 4.25
CA LEU A 851 2.63 -7.94 4.84
C LEU A 851 4.12 -8.23 5.03
N LEU A 852 4.51 -8.73 6.21
CA LEU A 852 5.91 -8.85 6.61
C LEU A 852 6.74 -9.77 5.68
N TRP A 853 6.10 -10.70 4.97
CA TRP A 853 6.76 -11.59 4.02
C TRP A 853 7.16 -10.92 2.69
N GLU A 854 6.62 -9.72 2.38
CA GLU A 854 7.01 -8.95 1.18
C GLU A 854 8.43 -8.37 1.28
N LEU A 855 9.01 -8.31 2.48
CA LEU A 855 10.35 -7.80 2.69
C LEU A 855 11.39 -8.87 2.32
N ASN A 856 12.35 -8.50 1.48
CA ASN A 856 13.48 -9.35 1.16
C ASN A 856 14.29 -9.66 2.43
N VAL A 857 14.60 -10.93 2.69
CA VAL A 857 15.46 -11.34 3.81
C VAL A 857 16.91 -11.38 3.31
N PRO A 858 17.83 -10.51 3.80
CA PRO A 858 19.23 -10.57 3.42
C PRO A 858 19.87 -11.88 3.91
N ALA A 859 20.86 -12.37 3.16
CA ALA A 859 21.64 -13.54 3.55
C ALA A 859 22.28 -13.36 4.94
N ALA A 860 22.34 -14.45 5.72
CA ALA A 860 22.99 -14.47 7.02
C ALA A 860 24.46 -13.99 6.91
N PRO A 861 24.99 -13.19 7.86
CA PRO A 861 26.38 -12.78 7.83
C PRO A 861 27.35 -13.97 7.88
N GLU A 862 28.42 -13.90 7.10
CA GLU A 862 29.54 -14.87 7.17
C GLU A 862 30.67 -14.36 8.08
N ALA A 863 30.34 -13.77 9.24
CA ALA A 863 31.35 -13.16 10.10
C ALA A 863 32.32 -14.20 10.68
N ILE A 864 33.61 -13.85 10.73
CA ILE A 864 34.71 -14.71 11.17
C ILE A 864 35.34 -14.09 12.42
N PHE A 865 35.26 -14.80 13.54
CA PHE A 865 35.93 -14.42 14.78
C PHE A 865 37.32 -15.06 14.89
N ASN A 866 38.30 -14.25 15.30
CA ASN A 866 39.66 -14.67 15.60
C ASN A 866 40.05 -14.19 17.00
N ALA A 867 40.11 -15.11 17.96
CA ALA A 867 40.49 -14.86 19.35
C ALA A 867 41.96 -14.44 19.49
N ASP A 868 42.21 -13.43 20.33
CA ASP A 868 43.56 -12.99 20.74
C ASP A 868 43.79 -13.10 22.27
N SER A 869 42.72 -13.37 23.02
CA SER A 869 42.71 -13.24 24.48
C SER A 869 41.76 -14.25 25.13
N GLU A 870 41.67 -14.19 26.46
CA GLU A 870 40.93 -15.15 27.29
C GLU A 870 39.40 -14.91 27.28
N ASN A 871 38.95 -13.82 26.66
CA ASN A 871 37.58 -13.34 26.56
C ASN A 871 37.35 -12.36 25.37
N GLY A 872 38.19 -12.39 24.33
CA GLY A 872 38.16 -11.39 23.26
C GLY A 872 38.97 -11.74 22.01
N GLY A 873 38.85 -10.89 21.01
CA GLY A 873 39.47 -11.04 19.69
C GLY A 873 38.92 -10.06 18.65
N ILE A 874 39.20 -10.33 17.38
CA ILE A 874 38.71 -9.54 16.25
C ILE A 874 37.60 -10.32 15.52
N LEU A 875 36.44 -9.70 15.38
CA LEU A 875 35.39 -10.09 14.46
C LEU A 875 35.65 -9.42 13.11
N SER A 876 35.55 -10.19 12.03
CA SER A 876 35.94 -9.82 10.66
C SER A 876 34.97 -10.42 9.64
N ASN A 877 35.08 -10.03 8.37
CA ASN A 877 34.05 -10.35 7.35
C ASN A 877 32.65 -9.83 7.74
N VAL A 878 32.64 -8.61 8.28
CA VAL A 878 31.45 -7.85 8.69
C VAL A 878 31.40 -6.53 7.91
N ALA A 879 30.30 -5.79 8.01
CA ALA A 879 30.13 -4.49 7.36
C ALA A 879 29.51 -3.45 8.31
N ALA A 880 29.73 -2.17 8.01
CA ALA A 880 29.06 -1.09 8.71
C ALA A 880 27.54 -1.21 8.56
N GLY A 881 26.79 -1.12 9.66
CA GLY A 881 25.34 -1.30 9.71
C GLY A 881 24.89 -2.66 10.29
N MET A 882 25.74 -3.70 10.23
CA MET A 882 25.50 -4.95 10.96
C MET A 882 25.50 -4.73 12.47
N LYS A 883 24.92 -5.68 13.22
CA LYS A 883 24.93 -5.70 14.69
C LYS A 883 25.46 -7.03 15.23
N TYR A 884 26.06 -7.00 16.42
CA TYR A 884 26.53 -8.20 17.13
C TYR A 884 26.10 -8.23 18.60
N SER A 885 26.06 -9.42 19.19
CA SER A 885 25.69 -9.66 20.60
C SER A 885 26.63 -10.68 21.24
N LEU A 886 26.92 -10.49 22.54
CA LEU A 886 27.79 -11.33 23.38
C LEU A 886 27.03 -11.92 24.60
N ASP A 887 25.73 -11.62 24.71
CA ASP A 887 24.90 -11.92 25.89
C ASP A 887 23.69 -12.82 25.57
N GLY A 888 23.75 -13.55 24.45
CA GLY A 888 22.66 -14.42 23.98
C GLY A 888 21.52 -13.67 23.28
N GLY A 889 21.75 -12.43 22.82
CA GLY A 889 20.77 -11.62 22.08
C GLY A 889 19.96 -10.65 22.94
N ASN A 890 20.32 -10.44 24.20
CA ASN A 890 19.65 -9.49 25.11
C ASN A 890 20.06 -8.04 24.84
N THR A 891 21.29 -7.80 24.36
CA THR A 891 21.76 -6.50 23.86
C THR A 891 22.51 -6.67 22.54
N TRP A 892 22.36 -5.67 21.66
CA TRP A 892 22.96 -5.63 20.33
C TRP A 892 23.78 -4.36 20.15
N LEU A 893 24.99 -4.52 19.64
CA LEU A 893 25.99 -3.46 19.45
C LEU A 893 26.25 -3.25 17.96
N ASP A 894 26.39 -1.99 17.54
CA ASP A 894 26.62 -1.63 16.15
C ASP A 894 28.03 -1.99 15.66
N ILE A 895 28.11 -2.47 14.42
CA ILE A 895 29.34 -2.59 13.65
C ILE A 895 29.45 -1.36 12.74
N THR A 896 30.59 -0.69 12.76
CA THR A 896 30.82 0.58 12.06
C THR A 896 31.91 0.52 10.99
N ASP A 897 32.53 -0.64 10.79
CA ASP A 897 33.65 -0.88 9.86
C ASP A 897 33.67 -2.37 9.47
N THR A 898 34.56 -2.74 8.56
CA THR A 898 34.81 -4.10 8.04
C THR A 898 35.37 -5.10 9.07
N THR A 899 35.83 -4.60 10.22
CA THR A 899 36.28 -5.41 11.37
C THR A 899 35.94 -4.69 12.68
N VAL A 900 35.75 -5.44 13.77
CA VAL A 900 35.54 -4.89 15.11
C VAL A 900 36.28 -5.73 16.16
N ALA A 901 37.04 -5.07 17.04
CA ALA A 901 37.68 -5.71 18.19
C ALA A 901 36.67 -5.81 19.34
N ILE A 902 36.47 -7.02 19.87
CA ILE A 902 35.41 -7.33 20.83
C ILE A 902 35.96 -7.99 22.10
N THR A 903 35.38 -7.64 23.24
CA THR A 903 35.79 -8.10 24.58
C THR A 903 34.57 -8.43 25.44
N GLY A 904 34.64 -9.52 26.19
CA GLY A 904 33.50 -10.08 26.93
C GLY A 904 32.89 -11.33 26.28
N VAL A 905 33.56 -11.90 25.27
CA VAL A 905 33.17 -13.16 24.61
C VAL A 905 33.20 -14.31 25.62
N THR A 906 32.19 -15.19 25.58
CA THR A 906 32.10 -16.37 26.46
C THR A 906 31.76 -17.64 25.68
N VAL A 907 32.12 -18.80 26.25
CA VAL A 907 31.76 -20.13 25.73
C VAL A 907 30.25 -20.42 25.87
N GLU A 908 29.56 -19.76 26.81
CA GLU A 908 28.14 -19.99 27.08
C GLU A 908 27.22 -19.27 26.07
N ASN A 909 27.56 -18.02 25.72
CA ASN A 909 26.75 -17.20 24.80
C ASN A 909 27.25 -17.18 23.35
N GLY A 910 28.52 -17.55 23.12
CA GLY A 910 29.17 -17.40 21.81
C GLY A 910 29.28 -15.95 21.35
N ILE A 911 29.11 -15.73 20.04
CA ILE A 911 28.89 -14.42 19.42
C ILE A 911 27.73 -14.58 18.44
N LEU A 912 26.75 -13.68 18.50
CA LEU A 912 25.66 -13.59 17.51
C LEU A 912 25.89 -12.38 16.60
N VAL A 913 25.58 -12.48 15.31
CA VAL A 913 25.73 -11.40 14.31
C VAL A 913 24.55 -11.40 13.35
N TYR A 914 24.01 -10.22 12.99
CA TYR A 914 22.99 -10.08 11.95
C TYR A 914 23.11 -8.74 11.21
N LEU A 915 22.48 -8.64 10.03
CA LEU A 915 22.27 -7.39 9.31
C LEU A 915 20.82 -6.93 9.55
N PRO A 916 20.58 -5.76 10.17
CA PRO A 916 19.24 -5.23 10.35
C PRO A 916 18.61 -4.76 9.03
N GLY A 917 17.31 -5.00 8.88
CA GLY A 917 16.52 -4.53 7.75
C GLY A 917 16.08 -3.07 7.88
N ASP A 918 15.72 -2.47 6.75
CA ASP A 918 15.14 -1.12 6.70
C ASP A 918 13.63 -1.10 6.97
N PHE A 919 12.92 -2.23 6.81
CA PHE A 919 11.46 -2.36 6.85
C PHE A 919 10.77 -1.41 5.85
N HIS A 920 11.30 -1.39 4.63
CA HIS A 920 10.71 -0.81 3.42
C HIS A 920 10.91 -1.80 2.25
N GLU A 921 12.16 -2.22 2.02
CA GLU A 921 12.54 -3.26 1.05
C GLU A 921 13.04 -4.56 1.72
N THR A 922 13.60 -4.45 2.93
CA THR A 922 14.36 -5.52 3.60
C THR A 922 13.93 -5.78 5.05
N ASN A 923 14.00 -7.05 5.45
CA ASN A 923 13.83 -7.51 6.83
C ASN A 923 15.21 -7.72 7.50
N ASP A 924 15.23 -7.99 8.80
CA ASP A 924 16.43 -8.44 9.50
C ASP A 924 16.91 -9.79 8.90
N SER A 925 18.22 -9.93 8.66
CA SER A 925 18.81 -11.19 8.21
C SER A 925 18.67 -12.30 9.26
N GLU A 926 18.83 -13.56 8.86
CA GLU A 926 19.08 -14.62 9.85
C GLU A 926 20.29 -14.29 10.75
N ILE A 927 20.21 -14.70 12.01
CA ILE A 927 21.25 -14.49 13.01
C ILE A 927 22.32 -15.58 12.85
N GLN A 928 23.51 -15.18 12.43
CA GLN A 928 24.69 -16.04 12.46
C GLN A 928 25.11 -16.27 13.93
N SER A 929 25.25 -17.53 14.33
CA SER A 929 25.71 -17.93 15.67
C SER A 929 27.10 -18.57 15.62
N ILE A 930 28.11 -17.84 16.10
CA ILE A 930 29.50 -18.30 16.18
C ILE A 930 29.74 -19.02 17.51
N THR A 931 29.89 -20.34 17.46
CA THR A 931 30.24 -21.17 18.63
C THR A 931 31.70 -20.95 19.03
N ILE A 932 31.94 -20.73 20.34
CA ILE A 932 33.25 -20.41 20.92
C ILE A 932 33.73 -21.54 21.83
N THR A 933 35.01 -21.88 21.76
CA THR A 933 35.70 -22.75 22.76
C THR A 933 36.73 -21.95 23.56
N LYS A 934 37.36 -22.57 24.55
CA LYS A 934 38.51 -21.99 25.27
C LYS A 934 39.56 -23.07 25.48
N ALA A 935 40.80 -22.78 25.13
CA ALA A 935 41.91 -23.72 25.25
C ALA A 935 42.18 -24.09 26.72
N ALA A 936 42.76 -25.27 26.93
CA ALA A 936 43.18 -25.72 28.26
C ALA A 936 44.48 -25.04 28.71
N ALA A 937 44.63 -24.82 30.03
CA ALA A 937 45.87 -24.31 30.61
C ALA A 937 47.03 -25.34 30.44
N PRO A 938 48.25 -24.92 30.04
CA PRO A 938 49.37 -25.84 29.81
C PRO A 938 49.77 -26.67 31.05
N THR A 939 49.74 -28.00 30.96
CA THR A 939 49.97 -28.89 32.12
C THR A 939 51.42 -29.37 32.30
N SER A 940 52.28 -29.20 31.28
CA SER A 940 53.63 -29.75 31.21
C SER A 940 54.76 -28.72 31.15
N VAL A 941 54.45 -27.44 31.38
CA VAL A 941 55.45 -26.36 31.30
C VAL A 941 56.36 -26.39 32.52
N GLY A 942 57.68 -26.32 32.29
CA GLY A 942 58.71 -26.28 33.32
C GLY A 942 59.76 -25.22 33.01
N ALA A 943 60.57 -24.85 34.00
CA ALA A 943 61.62 -23.86 33.86
C ALA A 943 62.98 -24.43 34.30
N ASN A 944 64.04 -24.06 33.58
CA ASN A 944 65.41 -24.17 34.04
C ASN A 944 65.88 -22.79 34.46
N GLY A 945 66.36 -22.66 35.70
CA GLY A 945 67.02 -21.45 36.18
C GLY A 945 68.37 -21.20 35.51
N CYS A 946 68.86 -19.97 35.59
CA CYS A 946 70.08 -19.51 34.93
C CYS A 946 71.33 -20.31 35.37
N THR A 947 72.30 -20.53 34.47
CA THR A 947 73.49 -21.33 34.76
C THR A 947 74.65 -20.53 35.35
N THR A 948 74.60 -19.20 35.27
CA THR A 948 75.59 -18.29 35.88
C THR A 948 74.93 -17.07 36.53
N THR A 949 75.69 -16.30 37.31
CA THR A 949 75.20 -15.11 38.03
C THR A 949 75.11 -13.82 37.21
N GLU A 950 75.68 -13.81 35.99
CA GLU A 950 75.76 -12.62 35.12
C GLU A 950 74.98 -12.77 33.79
N GLN A 951 74.41 -13.94 33.52
CA GLN A 951 73.74 -14.24 32.24
C GLN A 951 72.23 -14.37 32.42
N ASN A 952 71.51 -13.78 31.46
CA ASN A 952 70.11 -14.06 31.20
C ASN A 952 70.02 -15.30 30.30
N ASP A 953 70.41 -16.47 30.81
CA ASP A 953 70.40 -17.75 30.08
C ASP A 953 69.28 -18.70 30.53
N GLY A 954 68.27 -18.15 31.23
CA GLY A 954 67.11 -18.91 31.71
C GLY A 954 66.25 -19.47 30.59
N MET A 955 65.52 -20.55 30.86
CA MET A 955 64.82 -21.30 29.83
C MET A 955 63.45 -21.80 30.29
N ILE A 956 62.42 -21.56 29.47
CA ILE A 956 61.09 -22.20 29.59
C ILE A 956 61.08 -23.44 28.67
N THR A 957 60.53 -24.53 29.18
CA THR A 957 60.52 -25.86 28.55
C THR A 957 59.13 -26.48 28.63
N GLY A 958 58.84 -27.45 27.76
CA GLY A 958 57.49 -28.07 27.71
C GLY A 958 56.45 -27.16 27.06
N VAL A 959 56.89 -26.26 26.19
CA VAL A 959 56.09 -25.34 25.36
C VAL A 959 56.25 -25.69 23.88
N ASP A 960 55.33 -25.19 23.04
CA ASP A 960 55.38 -25.34 21.58
C ASP A 960 54.77 -24.11 20.88
N SER A 961 54.66 -24.12 19.55
CA SER A 961 54.19 -22.98 18.75
C SER A 961 52.69 -22.66 18.85
N THR A 962 51.90 -23.45 19.59
CA THR A 962 50.53 -23.07 20.00
C THR A 962 50.53 -22.12 21.20
N MET A 963 51.66 -22.01 21.91
CA MET A 963 51.77 -21.24 23.15
C MET A 963 52.36 -19.85 22.93
N GLU A 964 52.16 -19.00 23.93
CA GLU A 964 52.77 -17.69 24.07
C GLU A 964 53.11 -17.41 25.54
N TYR A 965 54.09 -16.55 25.76
CA TYR A 965 54.61 -16.23 27.08
C TYR A 965 54.80 -14.72 27.27
N LYS A 966 54.84 -14.26 28.52
CA LYS A 966 55.30 -12.92 28.88
C LYS A 966 55.86 -12.86 30.30
N ALA A 967 56.63 -11.82 30.62
CA ALA A 967 56.96 -11.51 32.01
C ALA A 967 55.67 -11.18 32.78
N ALA A 968 55.58 -11.56 34.06
CA ALA A 968 54.36 -11.39 34.86
C ALA A 968 53.97 -9.92 35.11
N ASP A 969 54.92 -9.00 34.97
CA ASP A 969 54.78 -7.54 35.01
C ASP A 969 54.83 -6.87 33.62
N GLY A 970 54.93 -7.65 32.54
CA GLY A 970 54.91 -7.17 31.16
C GLY A 970 53.51 -7.15 30.55
N ASP A 971 53.23 -6.20 29.66
CA ASP A 971 51.92 -6.07 28.99
C ASP A 971 51.77 -7.06 27.83
N THR A 972 52.77 -7.14 26.95
CA THR A 972 52.73 -7.84 25.65
C THR A 972 53.00 -9.35 25.75
N TRP A 973 52.17 -10.16 25.08
CA TRP A 973 52.41 -11.59 24.86
C TRP A 973 53.36 -11.83 23.68
N ILE A 974 54.26 -12.82 23.81
CA ILE A 974 55.25 -13.20 22.81
C ILE A 974 54.99 -14.64 22.39
N ALA A 975 54.70 -14.85 21.10
CA ALA A 975 54.49 -16.19 20.55
C ALA A 975 55.74 -17.06 20.67
N VAL A 976 55.56 -18.31 21.12
CA VAL A 976 56.62 -19.31 21.15
C VAL A 976 56.87 -19.84 19.72
N THR A 977 58.13 -20.01 19.34
CA THR A 977 58.53 -20.40 17.97
C THR A 977 59.17 -21.80 17.87
N GLY A 978 59.23 -22.54 18.97
CA GLY A 978 59.83 -23.88 19.05
C GLY A 978 59.57 -24.54 20.41
N ASN A 979 60.27 -25.63 20.71
CA ASN A 979 59.96 -26.49 21.87
C ASN A 979 60.40 -25.91 23.24
N SER A 980 60.89 -24.66 23.26
CA SER A 980 61.44 -23.96 24.40
C SER A 980 61.60 -22.47 24.10
N VAL A 981 61.63 -21.65 25.15
CA VAL A 981 62.11 -20.26 25.11
C VAL A 981 63.44 -20.22 25.85
N THR A 982 64.45 -19.56 25.29
CA THR A 982 65.80 -19.40 25.87
C THR A 982 66.10 -17.93 26.14
N ASP A 983 67.28 -17.66 26.72
CA ASP A 983 67.85 -16.33 26.87
C ASP A 983 67.00 -15.38 27.76
N LEU A 984 66.35 -15.96 28.78
CA LEU A 984 65.47 -15.25 29.72
C LEU A 984 66.21 -14.77 30.98
N GLU A 985 65.73 -13.65 31.53
CA GLU A 985 66.20 -13.13 32.82
C GLU A 985 65.63 -13.95 34.00
N PRO A 986 66.26 -13.95 35.19
CA PRO A 986 65.67 -14.53 36.39
C PRO A 986 64.38 -13.77 36.78
N GLY A 987 63.23 -14.43 36.71
CA GLY A 987 61.94 -13.77 36.92
C GLY A 987 60.73 -14.70 36.86
N THR A 988 59.55 -14.14 37.12
CA THR A 988 58.27 -14.83 37.01
C THR A 988 57.66 -14.55 35.63
N TYR A 989 57.28 -15.61 34.92
CA TYR A 989 56.66 -15.52 33.60
C TYR A 989 55.29 -16.18 33.61
N LEU A 990 54.41 -15.72 32.74
CA LEU A 990 53.12 -16.32 32.44
C LEU A 990 53.22 -17.02 31.08
N VAL A 991 52.62 -18.21 30.96
CA VAL A 991 52.57 -19.01 29.73
C VAL A 991 51.15 -19.49 29.51
N ARG A 992 50.60 -19.30 28.31
CA ARG A 992 49.26 -19.79 27.92
C ARG A 992 49.28 -20.40 26.51
N VAL A 993 48.24 -21.15 26.18
CA VAL A 993 47.89 -21.44 24.79
C VAL A 993 47.26 -20.16 24.22
N LYS A 994 47.74 -19.68 23.08
CA LYS A 994 47.25 -18.45 22.45
C LYS A 994 45.86 -18.67 21.83
N GLY A 995 45.10 -17.59 21.63
CA GLY A 995 43.83 -17.66 20.91
C GLY A 995 44.03 -18.06 19.45
N ASN A 996 43.08 -18.80 18.87
CA ASN A 996 43.16 -19.27 17.49
C ASN A 996 41.77 -19.53 16.90
N GLY A 997 41.34 -18.71 15.93
CA GLY A 997 39.99 -18.78 15.37
C GLY A 997 38.94 -18.59 16.47
N THR A 998 37.99 -19.53 16.59
CA THR A 998 36.96 -19.53 17.63
C THR A 998 37.39 -20.09 18.99
N GLU A 999 38.65 -20.49 19.17
CA GLU A 999 39.17 -20.92 20.46
C GLU A 999 39.85 -19.76 21.21
N LEU A 1000 39.24 -19.34 22.33
CA LEU A 1000 39.81 -18.35 23.25
C LEU A 1000 41.11 -18.84 23.90
N ALA A 1001 42.02 -17.90 24.16
CA ALA A 1001 43.31 -18.19 24.81
C ALA A 1001 43.11 -18.80 26.21
N SER A 1002 43.99 -19.71 26.61
CA SER A 1002 43.82 -20.42 27.89
C SER A 1002 44.22 -19.58 29.11
N ASP A 1003 43.74 -19.99 30.29
CA ASP A 1003 44.11 -19.35 31.54
C ASP A 1003 45.63 -19.52 31.78
N PRO A 1004 46.36 -18.44 32.13
CA PRO A 1004 47.81 -18.45 32.10
C PRO A 1004 48.43 -19.18 33.29
N VAL A 1005 49.39 -20.05 33.01
CA VAL A 1005 50.20 -20.75 34.01
C VAL A 1005 51.40 -19.91 34.40
N THR A 1006 51.59 -19.71 35.70
CA THR A 1006 52.73 -18.98 36.26
C THR A 1006 53.93 -19.91 36.43
N ILE A 1007 55.07 -19.55 35.85
CA ILE A 1007 56.36 -20.21 36.06
C ILE A 1007 57.37 -19.24 36.68
N THR A 1008 58.46 -19.76 37.25
CA THR A 1008 59.58 -18.93 37.71
C THR A 1008 60.89 -19.48 37.16
N VAL A 1009 61.66 -18.62 36.49
CA VAL A 1009 63.04 -18.86 36.10
C VAL A 1009 63.90 -18.50 37.32
N ASP A 1010 64.35 -19.52 38.05
CA ASP A 1010 65.15 -19.31 39.25
C ASP A 1010 66.49 -18.62 38.93
N LYS A 1011 66.88 -17.66 39.77
CA LYS A 1011 68.21 -17.06 39.70
C LYS A 1011 69.28 -18.09 40.08
N HIS A 1012 70.40 -18.09 39.37
CA HIS A 1012 71.54 -18.92 39.72
C HIS A 1012 72.01 -18.69 41.16
N ILE A 1013 71.98 -19.75 41.98
CA ILE A 1013 72.50 -19.76 43.35
C ILE A 1013 73.85 -20.48 43.35
N CYS A 1014 74.94 -19.71 43.42
CA CYS A 1014 76.28 -20.29 43.49
C CYS A 1014 76.47 -21.06 44.81
N ALA A 1015 76.86 -22.34 44.73
CA ALA A 1015 77.12 -23.20 45.88
C ALA A 1015 78.56 -23.74 45.87
N ALA A 1016 79.22 -23.72 47.03
CA ALA A 1016 80.61 -24.14 47.18
C ALA A 1016 80.79 -25.66 46.96
N GLN A 1017 81.67 -26.03 46.01
CA GLN A 1017 81.94 -27.42 45.63
C GLN A 1017 83.45 -27.71 45.54
N GLY A 1018 83.79 -29.01 45.50
CA GLY A 1018 85.15 -29.51 45.36
C GLY A 1018 86.06 -29.24 46.57
N ASP A 1019 87.34 -29.54 46.41
CA ASP A 1019 88.38 -29.19 47.38
C ASP A 1019 88.71 -27.68 47.33
N TRP A 1020 89.30 -27.17 48.41
CA TRP A 1020 89.71 -25.76 48.46
C TRP A 1020 90.79 -25.48 47.41
N GLN A 1021 90.55 -24.49 46.55
CA GLN A 1021 91.52 -23.96 45.62
C GLN A 1021 92.35 -22.88 46.31
N HIS A 1022 93.58 -22.66 45.86
CA HIS A 1022 94.48 -21.65 46.45
C HIS A 1022 95.42 -21.00 45.43
N ASP A 1023 95.75 -19.73 45.65
CA ASP A 1023 96.91 -19.04 45.07
C ASP A 1023 97.94 -18.71 46.17
N GLU A 1024 98.91 -17.82 45.92
CA GLU A 1024 99.92 -17.47 46.93
C GLU A 1024 99.35 -16.64 48.11
N ASN A 1025 98.17 -16.04 47.94
CA ASN A 1025 97.58 -15.05 48.84
C ASN A 1025 96.25 -15.52 49.46
N ASN A 1026 95.41 -16.20 48.68
CA ASN A 1026 94.04 -16.54 49.05
C ASN A 1026 93.67 -18.01 48.75
N HIS A 1027 92.66 -18.50 49.47
CA HIS A 1027 91.92 -19.72 49.12
C HIS A 1027 90.46 -19.39 48.77
N TRP A 1028 89.83 -20.22 47.95
CA TRP A 1028 88.42 -20.14 47.56
C TRP A 1028 87.83 -21.52 47.29
N LYS A 1029 86.51 -21.63 47.34
CA LYS A 1029 85.75 -22.75 46.75
C LYS A 1029 85.32 -22.36 45.34
N LEU A 1030 85.20 -23.34 44.44
CA LEU A 1030 84.58 -23.12 43.14
C LEU A 1030 83.09 -23.48 43.20
N CYS A 1031 82.26 -22.69 42.53
CA CYS A 1031 80.94 -23.14 42.12
C CYS A 1031 81.05 -24.05 40.88
N SER A 1032 80.03 -24.87 40.63
CA SER A 1032 79.91 -25.65 39.38
C SER A 1032 79.83 -24.79 38.11
N CYS A 1033 79.45 -23.50 38.22
CA CYS A 1033 79.49 -22.52 37.12
C CYS A 1033 80.87 -21.87 36.92
N GLY A 1034 81.89 -22.21 37.73
CA GLY A 1034 83.24 -21.65 37.66
C GLY A 1034 83.49 -20.45 38.59
N GLU A 1035 82.45 -19.90 39.21
CA GLU A 1035 82.59 -18.75 40.12
C GLU A 1035 83.43 -19.02 41.38
N LYS A 1036 84.11 -17.97 41.89
CA LYS A 1036 84.92 -18.04 43.11
C LYS A 1036 84.10 -17.69 44.35
N LEU A 1037 83.86 -18.68 45.19
CA LEU A 1037 83.12 -18.55 46.46
C LEU A 1037 84.04 -18.62 47.67
N ASP A 1038 83.58 -18.06 48.79
CA ASP A 1038 84.27 -18.08 50.08
C ASP A 1038 85.75 -17.64 50.01
N GLY A 1039 86.04 -16.68 49.12
CA GLY A 1039 87.39 -16.18 48.87
C GLY A 1039 87.97 -15.45 50.07
N ALA A 1040 89.00 -16.03 50.69
CA ALA A 1040 89.62 -15.50 51.90
C ALA A 1040 91.15 -15.60 51.87
N ALA A 1041 91.82 -14.63 52.49
CA ALA A 1041 93.26 -14.64 52.66
C ALA A 1041 93.71 -15.79 53.57
N HIS A 1042 94.87 -16.39 53.28
CA HIS A 1042 95.37 -17.53 54.06
C HIS A 1042 95.64 -17.20 55.53
N THR A 1043 95.03 -17.97 56.42
CA THR A 1043 95.38 -18.00 57.85
C THR A 1043 96.33 -19.17 58.10
N PHE A 1044 97.61 -18.86 58.32
CA PHE A 1044 98.67 -19.86 58.50
C PHE A 1044 98.91 -20.21 59.97
N VAL A 1045 99.28 -21.46 60.24
CA VAL A 1045 99.83 -21.93 61.52
C VAL A 1045 101.18 -22.63 61.29
N TRP A 1046 102.04 -22.60 62.30
CA TRP A 1046 103.35 -23.27 62.25
C TRP A 1046 103.23 -24.75 62.60
N VAL A 1047 103.55 -25.61 61.63
CA VAL A 1047 103.63 -27.07 61.76
C VAL A 1047 105.11 -27.46 61.88
N ILE A 1048 105.48 -28.28 62.88
CA ILE A 1048 106.87 -28.73 63.07
C ILE A 1048 107.09 -30.04 62.31
N ASP A 1049 108.00 -30.01 61.34
CA ASP A 1049 108.39 -31.15 60.51
C ASP A 1049 109.44 -32.04 61.20
N LYS A 1050 110.35 -31.40 61.95
CA LYS A 1050 111.40 -32.05 62.75
C LYS A 1050 111.68 -31.21 63.98
N GLU A 1051 111.62 -31.80 65.16
CA GLU A 1051 111.99 -31.13 66.41
C GLU A 1051 113.49 -30.77 66.46
N ALA A 1052 113.80 -29.64 67.11
CA ALA A 1052 115.17 -29.24 67.40
C ALA A 1052 115.68 -29.93 68.67
N THR A 1053 117.00 -30.16 68.76
CA THR A 1053 117.65 -30.78 69.91
C THR A 1053 118.80 -29.90 70.43
N ALA A 1054 119.40 -30.28 71.55
CA ALA A 1054 120.55 -29.54 72.11
C ALA A 1054 121.80 -29.51 71.20
N THR A 1055 121.84 -30.31 70.13
CA THR A 1055 122.98 -30.38 69.19
C THR A 1055 122.61 -30.35 67.70
N GLU A 1056 121.33 -30.47 67.33
CA GLU A 1056 120.86 -30.40 65.94
C GLU A 1056 119.69 -29.43 65.77
N ALA A 1057 119.66 -28.75 64.63
CA ALA A 1057 118.51 -27.96 64.22
C ALA A 1057 117.31 -28.85 63.83
N GLY A 1058 116.12 -28.31 64.09
CA GLY A 1058 114.83 -28.79 63.61
C GLY A 1058 114.36 -28.04 62.37
N SER A 1059 113.14 -28.31 61.91
CA SER A 1059 112.48 -27.60 60.80
C SER A 1059 110.97 -27.52 61.01
N LYS A 1060 110.36 -26.44 60.50
CA LYS A 1060 108.92 -26.18 60.53
C LYS A 1060 108.47 -25.40 59.30
N HIS A 1061 107.20 -25.50 58.92
CA HIS A 1061 106.59 -24.68 57.85
C HIS A 1061 105.29 -24.01 58.30
N GLU A 1062 104.77 -23.10 57.48
CA GLU A 1062 103.46 -22.46 57.67
C GLU A 1062 102.43 -23.14 56.76
N GLU A 1063 101.41 -23.76 57.33
CA GLU A 1063 100.30 -24.40 56.62
C GLU A 1063 98.99 -23.61 56.85
N CYS A 1064 98.18 -23.41 55.81
CA CYS A 1064 96.91 -22.72 55.93
C CYS A 1064 95.83 -23.64 56.52
N THR A 1065 95.24 -23.25 57.65
CA THR A 1065 94.27 -24.05 58.46
C THR A 1065 92.96 -24.41 57.77
N VAL A 1066 92.70 -23.87 56.57
CA VAL A 1066 91.44 -24.02 55.83
C VAL A 1066 91.62 -24.88 54.57
N CYS A 1067 92.72 -24.68 53.83
CA CYS A 1067 92.95 -25.30 52.52
C CYS A 1067 94.17 -26.23 52.43
N GLY A 1068 95.00 -26.34 53.48
CA GLY A 1068 96.21 -27.18 53.48
C GLY A 1068 97.36 -26.63 52.63
N TYR A 1069 97.29 -25.38 52.16
CA TYR A 1069 98.39 -24.74 51.43
C TYR A 1069 99.60 -24.53 52.35
N ALA A 1070 100.69 -25.25 52.08
CA ALA A 1070 101.95 -25.18 52.83
C ALA A 1070 102.98 -24.28 52.14
N LYS A 1071 103.57 -23.35 52.90
CA LYS A 1071 104.77 -22.60 52.49
C LYS A 1071 106.04 -23.47 52.61
N ALA A 1072 107.14 -22.98 52.05
CA ALA A 1072 108.45 -23.61 52.25
C ALA A 1072 108.86 -23.63 53.73
N ALA A 1073 109.48 -24.74 54.16
CA ALA A 1073 109.95 -24.95 55.53
C ALA A 1073 111.20 -24.10 55.86
N VAL A 1074 111.37 -23.79 57.15
CA VAL A 1074 112.50 -23.04 57.73
C VAL A 1074 113.07 -23.77 58.95
N GLU A 1075 114.35 -23.53 59.26
CA GLU A 1075 115.05 -24.21 60.36
C GLU A 1075 114.71 -23.66 61.76
N ILE A 1076 114.90 -24.50 62.78
CA ILE A 1076 114.75 -24.19 64.21
C ILE A 1076 116.12 -24.39 64.91
N PRO A 1077 116.77 -23.36 65.46
CA PRO A 1077 118.08 -23.48 66.13
C PRO A 1077 118.08 -24.29 67.44
N ALA A 1078 119.26 -24.80 67.82
CA ALA A 1078 119.51 -25.53 69.07
C ALA A 1078 119.64 -24.62 70.32
N THR A 1079 119.40 -25.18 71.52
CA THR A 1079 119.19 -24.44 72.78
C THR A 1079 120.17 -24.80 73.91
N GLY A 1080 120.55 -23.83 74.76
CA GLY A 1080 121.53 -23.97 75.86
C GLY A 1080 121.13 -23.27 77.19
N GLU A 1081 121.97 -23.39 78.23
CA GLU A 1081 121.56 -23.26 79.64
C GLU A 1081 121.68 -21.90 80.37
N ASN A 1082 120.68 -21.64 81.24
CA ASN A 1082 120.72 -21.05 82.60
C ASN A 1082 121.20 -19.60 82.87
N THR A 1083 120.26 -18.71 83.23
CA THR A 1083 120.16 -18.02 84.55
C THR A 1083 118.85 -17.18 84.69
N SER A 1084 118.52 -16.70 85.91
CA SER A 1084 117.25 -16.05 86.33
C SER A 1084 117.56 -15.01 87.47
N PRO A 1085 116.63 -14.30 88.19
CA PRO A 1085 115.16 -14.37 88.27
C PRO A 1085 114.40 -12.99 88.45
N GLU A 1086 113.19 -13.03 89.03
CA GLU A 1086 112.43 -11.96 89.77
C GLU A 1086 111.60 -10.93 88.95
N THR A 1087 110.42 -10.40 89.39
CA THR A 1087 109.50 -10.66 90.55
C THR A 1087 108.09 -10.05 90.35
N GLY A 1088 107.03 -10.73 90.85
CA GLY A 1088 105.76 -10.13 91.34
C GLY A 1088 104.71 -9.65 90.30
N ASP A 1089 103.40 -9.56 90.64
CA ASP A 1089 102.67 -10.06 91.81
C ASP A 1089 101.15 -10.27 91.47
N ASN A 1090 100.41 -10.98 92.31
CA ASN A 1090 98.97 -11.29 92.15
C ASN A 1090 98.09 -10.48 93.10
N SER A 1091 96.87 -10.13 92.66
CA SER A 1091 95.67 -10.29 93.51
C SER A 1091 94.37 -10.16 92.73
N ASN A 1092 93.38 -10.93 93.19
CA ASN A 1092 91.97 -10.86 92.79
C ASN A 1092 91.16 -10.38 94.03
N ILE A 1093 89.85 -10.24 93.88
CA ILE A 1093 88.81 -10.06 94.92
C ILE A 1093 88.45 -8.60 95.31
N ALA A 1094 87.45 -8.08 94.60
CA ALA A 1094 86.62 -6.93 95.02
C ALA A 1094 85.18 -7.06 94.46
N LEU A 1095 84.63 -8.28 94.51
CA LEU A 1095 83.21 -8.53 94.25
C LEU A 1095 82.40 -8.07 95.48
N TRP A 1096 81.31 -7.31 95.29
CA TRP A 1096 80.49 -6.65 96.33
C TRP A 1096 81.23 -5.52 97.07
N ILE A 1097 80.67 -4.34 97.41
CA ILE A 1097 79.32 -3.75 97.47
C ILE A 1097 79.46 -2.31 96.89
N ALA A 1098 78.76 -1.88 95.84
CA ALA A 1098 77.41 -1.24 95.81
C ALA A 1098 77.23 0.03 96.70
N VAL A 1099 76.31 0.95 96.33
CA VAL A 1099 76.03 2.28 96.99
C VAL A 1099 77.11 3.34 96.63
N MET A 1100 76.87 4.53 96.04
CA MET A 1100 75.68 5.37 95.70
C MET A 1100 75.65 5.77 94.19
N LEU A 1101 74.59 6.22 93.49
CA LEU A 1101 73.31 6.97 93.72
C LEU A 1101 73.34 8.49 93.37
N ALA A 1102 72.31 8.97 92.65
CA ALA A 1102 72.00 10.35 92.18
C ALA A 1102 72.92 10.98 91.10
N ALA A 1103 72.49 11.84 90.15
CA ALA A 1103 71.19 12.26 89.56
C ALA A 1103 71.50 13.14 88.29
N GLY A 1104 70.59 13.55 87.38
CA GLY A 1104 69.17 13.26 87.12
C GLY A 1104 68.44 14.42 86.35
N THR A 1105 67.30 14.12 85.67
CA THR A 1105 66.33 15.07 85.01
C THR A 1105 66.76 15.73 83.66
N ALA A 1106 65.89 16.16 82.72
CA ALA A 1106 64.40 16.15 82.64
C ALA A 1106 63.81 16.29 81.19
N LEU A 1107 62.57 15.78 80.96
CA LEU A 1107 61.47 16.26 80.05
C LEU A 1107 61.70 16.34 78.51
N THR A 1108 60.75 16.12 77.58
CA THR A 1108 59.31 15.69 77.53
C THR A 1108 59.07 14.95 76.18
N GLY A 1109 58.17 13.97 75.95
CA GLY A 1109 56.69 14.02 75.89
C GLY A 1109 56.22 13.91 74.40
N THR A 1110 55.14 13.23 73.94
CA THR A 1110 53.96 12.56 74.55
C THR A 1110 53.34 11.64 73.45
N VAL A 1111 53.31 10.29 73.55
CA VAL A 1111 52.20 9.37 74.01
C VAL A 1111 50.97 9.37 73.06
N LEU A 1112 50.41 8.26 72.52
CA LEU A 1112 49.80 7.00 73.05
C LEU A 1112 50.06 5.80 72.07
N TYR A 1113 49.76 4.50 72.25
CA TYR A 1113 49.52 3.54 73.35
C TYR A 1113 48.93 2.24 72.72
N ASN A 1114 49.63 1.08 72.82
CA ASN A 1114 49.17 -0.32 73.12
C ASN A 1114 47.83 -0.89 72.54
N ARG A 1115 47.56 -2.20 72.32
CA ARG A 1115 48.17 -3.56 72.54
C ARG A 1115 47.29 -4.60 71.76
N LYS A 1116 47.51 -5.94 71.64
CA LYS A 1116 48.40 -6.97 72.24
C LYS A 1116 48.57 -8.19 71.28
N ARG A 1117 49.49 -9.13 71.58
CA ARG A 1117 49.69 -10.46 70.95
C ARG A 1117 48.45 -11.38 70.87
N LYS A 1118 48.38 -12.25 69.83
CA LYS A 1118 48.19 -13.73 69.92
C LYS A 1118 48.32 -14.43 68.54
N TYR A 1119 49.00 -15.60 68.49
CA TYR A 1119 49.00 -16.71 67.47
C TYR A 1119 49.15 -16.35 65.96
N SER A 1120 49.74 -17.11 65.04
CA SER A 1120 50.10 -18.55 64.86
C SER A 1120 49.02 -19.44 64.23
N ARG A 1121 49.27 -19.81 62.97
CA ARG A 1121 48.41 -20.55 62.02
C ARG A 1121 47.18 -19.79 61.55
#